data_AF-A0AAN1HF51-F1
#
_entry.id   AF-A0AAN1HF51-F1
#
_cell.length_a   1.000
_cell.length_b   1.000
_cell.length_c   1.000
_cell.angle_alpha   90.00
_cell.angle_beta   90.00
_cell.angle_gamma   90.00
#
_symmetry.space_group_name_H-M   'P 1'
#
loop_
_entity.id
_entity.type
_entity.pdbx_description
1 polymer ?
#
loop_
_entity_poly.entity_id
_entity_poly.type
_entity_poly.pdbx_seq_one_letter_code
_entity_poly.pdbx_strand_id
1 'polypeptide(L)'
;MTTSAPLLAPAPATEWEPDWDYLARHGLDRSPLQLCFPLGADWHLLRRCRHTGCDRPATSWPWLCHRCASDWREAGAPGDIDSWCASTPVPFARRTYAEHRCRVGCDRAAEASGLCKSCASERRVLGLTVEEYLARDRAPRPGFGKCLVRVCPRMAVVRRSRLCLPHQRQWSNAGTPDREAWALTAAAIYTSVDVVPLTDLAPTVVVQVLRGYEAQLRQGGRISPAQVKSAVRWLCDHAVDDLAAAELPPKGATTTYLRLWQRTLPLLEADPATEHTRTLVRLRILNPRYKGGSVDLRDVHAPWVTHLAQQYLLRLAAAGASSARLMTVGYASRWFAMFLRTLPGEGRRPGDVGRDGMLAYLRWLTHRARDTSDYQLLNDDDPVRQVVAERLLPSRRGAGPLLVTPVRHYELVKVLREVLEHGRAWLADNHAADVHLLEMDVPPYPERDDTASELEDRSQDALPEQVFLQLMDERSLALLPAGTRRNYVELAMRVGRRPWELRHLEFDCLQWHGIDVEDPDGTVRRRSDPFLAYWMQKVRRRHKLPLHPSDSEVITRQQDHLRHEAPHLFHEDGRPRSTRMLLFPTPRRSRANALGERPYDSGTIGYWLQTWLDQFAVTDEHGKPFDPARVFPYAFRHTYAQLRADAGVPLDILQVLMAHQDPSTTQVYYRPSHPRRVEAVRAIAAKYQFDLTGGRLRTRTPDDDLADRIRAGVGSVPVPAGRCHEMNNVRADGHGCPVYNRCFSCTFYTTDFTHLPELRQLRSGKAEQLAALESAYGSVLTAGPLSAANLELLRQEIQQIDELVGKCETDIGSLTPEERTTVESWLHTRDRFLTVIPIAAVLAGRQSLDQPIVDPILTERTTG
;
A
#
# COMPACT_ATOMS: atom_id res chain seq x y z
N MET A 1 36.81 66.18 -12.66
CA MET A 1 35.73 65.84 -13.60
C MET A 1 35.61 64.33 -13.64
N THR A 2 34.59 63.83 -12.96
CA THR A 2 34.26 62.42 -12.76
C THR A 2 33.55 61.86 -13.99
N THR A 3 34.11 60.85 -14.62
CA THR A 3 33.47 60.06 -15.67
C THR A 3 32.59 58.99 -15.03
N SER A 4 31.26 59.17 -15.15
CA SER A 4 30.24 58.22 -14.73
C SER A 4 30.31 56.95 -15.59
N ALA A 5 30.46 55.79 -14.94
CA ALA A 5 30.23 54.49 -15.55
C ALA A 5 28.71 54.23 -15.68
N PRO A 6 28.25 53.49 -16.71
CA PRO A 6 26.83 53.24 -16.92
C PRO A 6 26.30 52.26 -15.85
N LEU A 7 25.13 52.59 -15.30
CA LEU A 7 24.33 51.71 -14.46
C LEU A 7 23.93 50.47 -15.27
N LEU A 8 24.58 49.34 -15.00
CA LEU A 8 24.08 48.02 -15.38
C LEU A 8 22.72 47.81 -14.69
N ALA A 9 21.69 47.55 -15.47
CA ALA A 9 20.42 47.06 -14.98
C ALA A 9 20.65 45.81 -14.10
N PRO A 10 19.87 45.61 -13.01
CA PRO A 10 20.02 44.43 -12.17
C PRO A 10 19.75 43.19 -13.02
N ALA A 11 20.75 42.30 -13.09
CA ALA A 11 20.54 40.96 -13.61
C ALA A 11 19.40 40.29 -12.82
N PRO A 12 18.54 39.48 -13.46
CA PRO A 12 17.50 38.74 -12.75
C PRO A 12 18.16 37.91 -11.64
N ALA A 13 17.58 37.99 -10.44
CA ALA A 13 18.10 37.38 -9.22
C ALA A 13 18.57 35.93 -9.47
N THR A 14 19.84 35.66 -9.22
CA THR A 14 20.44 34.33 -9.33
C THR A 14 19.73 33.36 -8.38
N GLU A 15 18.98 32.41 -8.94
CA GLU A 15 18.11 31.41 -8.28
C GLU A 15 18.83 30.45 -7.30
N TRP A 16 20.12 30.68 -7.01
CA TRP A 16 20.95 29.84 -6.15
C TRP A 16 21.13 30.36 -4.72
N GLU A 17 20.65 31.57 -4.40
CA GLU A 17 20.84 32.12 -3.06
C GLU A 17 19.90 31.47 -2.01
N PRO A 18 20.39 31.16 -0.80
CA PRO A 18 19.54 30.77 0.32
C PRO A 18 18.52 31.86 0.67
N ASP A 19 17.30 31.49 1.08
CA ASP A 19 16.37 32.46 1.65
C ASP A 19 16.88 32.89 3.04
N TRP A 20 17.71 33.92 3.04
CA TRP A 20 18.44 34.36 4.22
C TRP A 20 17.53 34.84 5.35
N ASP A 21 16.39 35.46 5.02
CA ASP A 21 15.44 35.94 6.01
C ASP A 21 14.66 34.78 6.63
N TYR A 22 14.28 33.80 5.82
CA TYR A 22 13.69 32.56 6.34
C TYR A 22 14.67 31.82 7.23
N LEU A 23 15.92 31.66 6.82
CA LEU A 23 16.95 31.00 7.61
C LEU A 23 17.27 31.74 8.91
N ALA A 24 17.29 33.08 8.90
CA ALA A 24 17.51 33.88 10.11
C ALA A 24 16.41 33.64 11.16
N ARG A 25 15.14 33.56 10.73
CA ARG A 25 14.01 33.18 11.63
C ARG A 25 14.13 31.76 12.19
N HIS A 26 14.90 30.90 11.52
CA HIS A 26 15.14 29.51 11.90
C HIS A 26 16.58 29.28 12.36
N GLY A 27 17.17 30.29 13.02
CA GLY A 27 18.39 30.12 13.80
C GLY A 27 19.69 30.44 13.07
N LEU A 28 19.69 30.86 11.81
CA LEU A 28 20.92 31.33 11.17
C LEU A 28 21.32 32.72 11.70
N ASP A 29 22.50 32.80 12.33
CA ASP A 29 23.15 34.06 12.65
C ASP A 29 24.24 34.34 11.61
N ARG A 30 24.03 35.40 10.81
CA ARG A 30 24.85 35.70 9.62
C ARG A 30 26.21 36.32 9.97
N SER A 31 26.30 37.05 11.09
CA SER A 31 27.53 37.76 11.48
C SER A 31 28.66 36.80 11.90
N PRO A 32 28.44 35.87 12.85
CA PRO A 32 29.38 34.79 13.14
C PRO A 32 29.25 33.58 12.19
N LEU A 33 28.33 33.62 11.23
CA LEU A 33 27.99 32.55 10.29
C LEU A 33 27.82 31.17 10.98
N GLN A 34 26.76 31.05 11.77
CA GLN A 34 26.47 29.84 12.55
C GLN A 34 24.96 29.55 12.63
N LEU A 35 24.61 28.27 12.80
CA LEU A 35 23.25 27.86 13.12
C LEU A 35 23.06 27.76 14.63
N CYS A 36 22.08 28.47 15.16
CA CYS A 36 21.69 28.55 16.55
C CYS A 36 20.33 27.85 16.76
N PHE A 37 20.23 26.99 17.76
CA PHE A 37 19.05 26.17 18.05
C PHE A 37 18.52 26.49 19.46
N PRO A 38 17.75 27.58 19.62
CA PRO A 38 17.26 28.03 20.92
C PRO A 38 16.37 26.99 21.59
N LEU A 39 16.68 26.62 22.84
CA LEU A 39 15.96 25.58 23.56
C LEU A 39 14.46 25.86 23.62
N GLY A 40 13.64 24.91 23.15
CA GLY A 40 12.19 25.05 23.15
C GLY A 40 11.57 25.37 21.79
N ALA A 41 12.36 25.80 20.79
CA ALA A 41 11.81 26.09 19.47
C ALA A 41 11.14 24.85 18.84
N ASP A 42 10.02 25.08 18.18
CA ASP A 42 9.11 24.06 17.65
C ASP A 42 9.67 23.31 16.43
N TRP A 43 10.51 23.97 15.64
CA TRP A 43 11.13 23.47 14.41
C TRP A 43 12.34 22.54 14.62
N HIS A 44 12.82 22.36 15.85
CA HIS A 44 13.89 21.40 16.17
C HIS A 44 13.61 20.56 17.42
N LEU A 45 14.44 19.56 17.67
CA LEU A 45 14.28 18.59 18.76
C LEU A 45 14.80 19.04 20.13
N LEU A 46 15.65 20.07 20.23
CA LEU A 46 16.20 20.48 21.53
C LEU A 46 15.14 21.13 22.43
N ARG A 47 15.02 20.60 23.65
CA ARG A 47 14.20 21.14 24.75
C ARG A 47 15.07 21.34 25.98
N ARG A 48 14.59 22.14 26.95
CA ARG A 48 15.18 22.20 28.28
C ARG A 48 15.03 20.84 28.97
N CYS A 49 16.01 20.47 29.79
CA CYS A 49 15.86 19.31 30.67
C CYS A 49 14.65 19.53 31.58
N ARG A 50 13.84 18.49 31.75
CA ARG A 50 12.66 18.51 32.62
C ARG A 50 13.01 18.60 34.11
N HIS A 51 14.22 18.21 34.48
CA HIS A 51 14.69 18.31 35.86
C HIS A 51 14.85 19.77 36.29
N THR A 52 14.12 20.17 37.33
CA THR A 52 14.18 21.52 37.91
C THR A 52 15.61 21.83 38.35
N GLY A 53 16.21 22.91 37.82
CA GLY A 53 17.61 23.29 38.07
C GLY A 53 18.66 22.68 37.13
N CYS A 54 18.26 21.95 36.08
CA CYS A 54 19.17 21.47 35.03
C CYS A 54 19.04 22.28 33.73
N ASP A 55 20.11 23.00 33.34
CA ASP A 55 20.13 23.80 32.10
C ASP A 55 20.63 23.02 30.87
N ARG A 56 20.80 21.70 30.97
CA ARG A 56 21.23 20.87 29.84
C ARG A 56 20.06 20.61 28.89
N PRO A 57 20.30 20.46 27.58
CA PRO A 57 19.24 20.12 26.66
C PRO A 57 18.89 18.64 26.73
N ALA A 58 17.64 18.38 26.37
CA ALA A 58 17.11 17.07 26.08
C ALA A 58 16.64 17.01 24.62
N THR A 59 16.81 15.84 23.99
CA THR A 59 16.54 15.63 22.55
C THR A 59 15.39 14.67 22.28
N SER A 60 14.93 13.95 23.31
CA SER A 60 13.84 13.00 23.21
C SER A 60 13.08 12.91 24.53
N TRP A 61 11.88 12.34 24.47
CA TRP A 61 11.15 11.92 25.65
C TRP A 61 12.06 11.01 26.53
N PRO A 62 12.05 11.18 27.87
CA PRO A 62 11.13 11.98 28.67
C PRO A 62 11.56 13.44 28.90
N TRP A 63 12.36 13.98 27.98
CA TRP A 63 12.92 15.33 28.02
C TRP A 63 13.92 15.56 29.16
N LEU A 64 14.61 14.49 29.57
CA LEU A 64 15.77 14.56 30.45
C LEU A 64 17.07 14.61 29.62
N CYS A 65 18.05 15.38 30.08
CA CYS A 65 19.39 15.30 29.49
C CYS A 65 20.02 13.92 29.73
N HIS A 66 21.04 13.52 28.96
CA HIS A 66 21.66 12.19 29.09
C HIS A 66 22.01 11.79 30.54
N ARG A 67 22.47 12.74 31.35
CA ARG A 67 22.82 12.48 32.76
C ARG A 67 21.58 12.24 33.62
N CYS A 68 20.66 13.20 33.68
CA CYS A 68 19.41 13.04 34.43
C CYS A 68 18.60 11.83 33.96
N ALA A 69 18.65 11.50 32.67
CA ALA A 69 18.01 10.30 32.11
C ALA A 69 18.70 9.00 32.55
N SER A 70 20.01 9.01 32.87
CA SER A 70 20.70 7.87 33.49
C SER A 70 20.26 7.72 34.93
N ASP A 71 20.31 8.81 35.70
CA ASP A 71 19.96 8.79 37.13
C ASP A 71 18.46 8.40 37.31
N TRP A 72 17.57 8.86 36.41
CA TRP A 72 16.16 8.44 36.38
C TRP A 72 15.97 6.95 36.06
N ARG A 73 16.77 6.38 35.15
CA ARG A 73 16.73 4.95 34.83
C ARG A 73 17.27 4.10 35.99
N GLU A 74 18.34 4.56 36.63
CA GLU A 74 18.91 3.92 37.82
C GLU A 74 17.93 3.94 39.00
N ALA A 75 17.07 4.96 39.09
CA ALA A 75 15.97 5.02 40.05
C ALA A 75 14.74 4.16 39.68
N GLY A 76 14.84 3.28 38.67
CA GLY A 76 13.75 2.40 38.25
C GLY A 76 12.75 3.03 37.29
N ALA A 77 13.08 4.17 36.66
CA ALA A 77 12.25 4.87 35.70
C ALA A 77 10.81 5.17 36.19
N PRO A 78 10.66 5.86 37.33
CA PRO A 78 9.34 6.14 37.93
C PRO A 78 8.39 6.83 36.94
N GLY A 79 7.13 6.39 36.93
CA GLY A 79 6.10 6.86 36.00
C GLY A 79 5.73 8.35 36.17
N ASP A 80 5.77 8.84 37.42
CA ASP A 80 5.64 10.27 37.72
C ASP A 80 7.02 10.96 37.70
N ILE A 81 7.39 11.39 36.50
CA ILE A 81 8.69 12.03 36.28
C ILE A 81 8.79 13.44 36.89
N ASP A 82 7.68 14.17 37.01
CA ASP A 82 7.71 15.54 37.53
C ASP A 82 7.96 15.52 39.04
N SER A 83 7.31 14.60 39.76
CA SER A 83 7.56 14.37 41.17
C SER A 83 8.99 13.89 41.43
N TRP A 84 9.51 12.99 40.60
CA TRP A 84 10.92 12.56 40.68
C TRP A 84 11.90 13.72 40.45
N CYS A 85 11.66 14.54 39.43
CA CYS A 85 12.50 15.71 39.12
C CYS A 85 12.48 16.74 40.25
N ALA A 86 11.35 16.93 40.92
CA ALA A 86 11.21 17.88 42.02
C ALA A 86 11.86 17.41 43.34
N SER A 87 11.87 16.09 43.57
CA SER A 87 12.34 15.48 44.83
C SER A 87 13.79 15.01 44.81
N THR A 88 14.39 14.86 43.62
CA THR A 88 15.77 14.39 43.47
C THR A 88 16.73 15.56 43.29
N PRO A 89 17.91 15.57 43.93
CA PRO A 89 18.90 16.62 43.69
C PRO A 89 19.44 16.57 42.25
N VAL A 90 19.58 17.74 41.62
CA VAL A 90 20.18 17.85 40.27
C VAL A 90 21.60 17.28 40.32
N PRO A 91 22.00 16.45 39.33
CA PRO A 91 23.36 15.95 39.26
C PRO A 91 24.37 17.09 39.25
N PHE A 92 25.34 17.06 40.18
CA PHE A 92 26.33 18.12 40.35
C PHE A 92 26.98 18.47 39.00
N ALA A 93 26.76 19.69 38.53
CA ALA A 93 27.34 20.17 37.28
C ALA A 93 28.84 20.41 37.48
N ARG A 94 29.69 19.41 37.23
CA ARG A 94 31.16 19.62 37.20
C ARG A 94 31.60 20.64 36.14
N ARG A 95 30.73 20.99 35.18
CA ARG A 95 30.92 21.95 34.09
C ARG A 95 29.58 22.59 33.72
N THR A 96 29.58 23.88 33.38
CA THR A 96 28.45 24.58 32.75
C THR A 96 28.25 24.06 31.32
N TYR A 97 26.98 23.86 30.92
CA TYR A 97 26.63 23.32 29.59
C TYR A 97 26.89 24.35 28.47
N ALA A 98 26.59 25.62 28.74
CA ALA A 98 26.96 26.77 27.94
C ALA A 98 27.99 27.63 28.69
N GLU A 99 28.78 28.42 27.96
CA GLU A 99 29.70 29.37 28.58
C GLU A 99 28.92 30.62 29.02
N HIS A 100 28.88 30.88 30.32
CA HIS A 100 28.23 32.05 30.91
C HIS A 100 29.26 33.06 31.40
N ARG A 101 28.91 34.33 31.46
CA ARG A 101 29.73 35.36 32.11
C ARG A 101 29.66 35.24 33.63
N CYS A 102 30.72 35.65 34.30
CA CYS A 102 30.77 35.73 35.76
C CYS A 102 29.61 36.58 36.30
N ARG A 103 28.94 36.14 37.36
CA ARG A 103 27.85 36.89 38.03
C ARG A 103 28.30 38.23 38.64
N VAL A 104 29.60 38.44 38.85
CA VAL A 104 30.20 39.75 39.23
C VAL A 104 30.22 40.74 38.05
N GLY A 105 29.89 40.30 36.83
CA GLY A 105 29.99 41.11 35.60
C GLY A 105 31.34 41.03 34.90
N CYS A 106 32.27 40.19 35.36
CA CYS A 106 33.57 40.01 34.69
C CYS A 106 33.38 39.50 33.24
N ASP A 107 34.23 39.98 32.33
CA ASP A 107 34.39 39.45 30.96
C ASP A 107 35.11 38.09 30.94
N ARG A 108 34.82 37.21 31.91
CA ARG A 108 35.44 35.89 32.07
C ARG A 108 34.38 34.81 32.21
N ALA A 109 34.66 33.63 31.66
CA ALA A 109 33.80 32.47 31.76
C ALA A 109 33.57 32.06 33.23
N ALA A 110 32.30 31.85 33.58
CA ALA A 110 31.86 31.35 34.87
C ALA A 110 32.12 29.84 35.00
N GLU A 111 32.53 29.42 36.19
CA GLU A 111 32.56 28.03 36.61
C GLU A 111 31.16 27.60 37.12
N ALA A 112 31.03 26.37 37.60
CA ALA A 112 29.76 25.83 38.10
C ALA A 112 29.12 26.66 39.24
N SER A 113 29.91 27.45 39.96
CA SER A 113 29.45 28.37 41.01
C SER A 113 28.81 29.65 40.47
N GLY A 114 28.80 29.89 39.16
CA GLY A 114 28.39 31.16 38.55
C GLY A 114 29.46 32.26 38.63
N LEU A 115 30.62 31.98 39.22
CA LEU A 115 31.75 32.90 39.32
C LEU A 115 32.91 32.45 38.41
N CYS A 116 33.67 33.38 37.84
CA CYS A 116 34.91 33.01 37.13
C CYS A 116 35.96 32.45 38.12
N LYS A 117 36.93 31.67 37.62
CA LYS A 117 37.97 31.02 38.45
C LYS A 117 38.64 31.96 39.46
N SER A 118 38.90 33.21 39.07
CA SER A 118 39.52 34.21 39.95
C SER A 118 38.59 34.65 41.08
N CYS A 119 37.33 34.96 40.78
CA CYS A 119 36.32 35.32 41.78
C CYS A 119 35.98 34.13 42.68
N ALA A 120 35.89 32.92 42.11
CA ALA A 120 35.64 31.69 42.84
C ALA A 120 36.80 31.32 43.78
N SER A 121 38.05 31.66 43.42
CA SER A 121 39.23 31.48 44.27
C SER A 121 39.26 32.51 45.40
N GLU A 122 39.01 33.78 45.10
CA GLU A 122 38.95 34.85 46.10
C GLU A 122 37.86 34.58 47.13
N ARG A 123 36.65 34.19 46.67
CA ARG A 123 35.56 33.75 47.54
C ARG A 123 36.00 32.64 48.51
N ARG A 124 36.70 31.62 48.00
CA ARG A 124 37.16 30.48 48.80
C ARG A 124 38.17 30.90 49.86
N VAL A 125 39.12 31.78 49.51
CA VAL A 125 40.09 32.33 50.47
C VAL A 125 39.39 33.13 51.57
N LEU A 126 38.32 33.85 51.23
CA LEU A 126 37.53 34.63 52.19
C LEU A 126 36.51 33.80 52.99
N GLY A 127 36.35 32.50 52.69
CA GLY A 127 35.41 31.63 53.40
C GLY A 127 33.92 31.95 53.17
N LEU A 128 33.55 32.68 52.11
CA LEU A 128 32.19 33.16 51.88
C LEU A 128 31.35 32.23 51.00
N THR A 129 30.03 32.25 51.15
CA THR A 129 29.10 31.71 50.15
C THR A 129 29.13 32.54 48.86
N VAL A 130 28.51 32.04 47.77
CA VAL A 130 28.45 32.78 46.50
C VAL A 130 27.64 34.06 46.66
N GLU A 131 26.50 34.01 47.33
CA GLU A 131 25.63 35.18 47.52
C GLU A 131 26.26 36.22 48.45
N GLU A 132 26.90 35.80 49.57
CA GLU A 132 27.65 36.73 50.42
C GLU A 132 28.84 37.39 49.71
N TYR A 133 29.46 36.67 48.76
CA TYR A 133 30.55 37.23 47.95
C TYR A 133 30.03 38.21 46.89
N LEU A 134 28.85 37.96 46.32
CA LEU A 134 28.18 38.86 45.35
C LEU A 134 27.58 40.10 46.01
N ALA A 135 27.13 39.99 47.26
CA ALA A 135 26.61 41.11 48.05
C ALA A 135 27.71 42.12 48.44
N ARG A 136 28.99 41.77 48.29
CA ARG A 136 30.11 42.71 48.44
C ARG A 136 30.36 43.41 47.11
N ASP A 137 30.58 44.72 47.15
CA ASP A 137 30.90 45.49 45.94
C ASP A 137 32.28 45.08 45.39
N ARG A 138 32.29 44.39 44.25
CA ARG A 138 33.50 43.82 43.62
C ARG A 138 33.62 44.31 42.20
N ALA A 139 34.75 44.94 41.90
CA ALA A 139 35.04 45.40 40.54
C ALA A 139 35.11 44.23 39.53
N PRO A 140 34.38 44.31 38.39
CA PRO A 140 34.49 43.35 37.30
C PRO A 140 35.91 43.27 36.75
N ARG A 141 36.36 42.05 36.41
CA ARG A 141 37.69 41.81 35.86
C ARG A 141 37.64 41.70 34.33
N PRO A 142 38.59 42.29 33.58
CA PRO A 142 38.64 42.17 32.14
C PRO A 142 38.93 40.73 31.71
N GLY A 143 38.43 40.38 30.53
CA GLY A 143 38.58 39.07 29.92
C GLY A 143 39.95 38.84 29.34
N PHE A 144 40.19 37.61 28.89
CA PHE A 144 41.37 37.27 28.10
C PHE A 144 41.04 37.16 26.61
N GLY A 145 39.93 37.78 26.15
CA GLY A 145 39.44 37.66 24.77
C GLY A 145 38.89 36.28 24.43
N LYS A 146 38.69 36.02 23.13
CA LYS A 146 38.29 34.72 22.58
C LYS A 146 39.46 33.74 22.59
N CYS A 147 39.15 32.45 22.56
CA CYS A 147 40.11 31.38 22.38
C CYS A 147 40.93 31.61 21.09
N LEU A 148 42.24 31.38 21.15
CA LEU A 148 43.14 31.57 20.02
C LEU A 148 42.85 30.62 18.85
N VAL A 149 42.23 29.46 19.10
CA VAL A 149 41.81 28.54 18.03
C VAL A 149 40.76 29.22 17.17
N ARG A 150 41.06 29.39 15.87
CA ARG A 150 40.36 30.26 14.90
C ARG A 150 38.83 30.16 14.95
N VAL A 151 38.34 28.95 15.21
CA VAL A 151 36.92 28.56 15.09
C VAL A 151 36.28 28.15 16.41
N CYS A 152 36.98 28.42 17.51
CA CYS A 152 36.46 28.20 18.84
C CYS A 152 35.68 29.43 19.31
N PRO A 153 34.36 29.35 19.52
CA PRO A 153 33.56 30.49 19.97
C PRO A 153 33.80 30.83 21.45
N ARG A 154 34.65 30.06 22.15
CA ARG A 154 34.80 30.13 23.60
C ARG A 154 35.69 31.27 24.05
N MET A 155 35.48 31.72 25.27
CA MET A 155 36.35 32.67 25.97
C MET A 155 37.67 31.99 26.36
N ALA A 156 38.77 32.72 26.22
CA ALA A 156 40.04 32.29 26.77
C ALA A 156 39.98 32.35 28.30
N VAL A 157 40.42 31.29 28.97
CA VAL A 157 40.41 31.19 30.44
C VAL A 157 41.82 31.22 31.04
N VAL A 158 42.83 31.04 30.20
CA VAL A 158 44.24 31.11 30.58
C VAL A 158 44.87 32.33 29.91
N ARG A 159 45.36 33.28 30.72
CA ARG A 159 45.93 34.55 30.23
C ARG A 159 47.11 34.35 29.28
N ARG A 160 48.03 33.43 29.60
CA ARG A 160 49.29 33.20 28.86
C ARG A 160 49.08 32.54 27.50
N SER A 161 48.24 31.50 27.44
CA SER A 161 47.99 30.77 26.20
C SER A 161 46.84 31.34 25.39
N ARG A 162 45.98 32.19 25.98
CA ARG A 162 44.76 32.68 25.32
C ARG A 162 43.85 31.54 24.82
N LEU A 163 43.94 30.35 25.42
CA LEU A 163 43.12 29.19 25.07
C LEU A 163 41.95 29.02 26.04
N CYS A 164 40.85 28.44 25.55
CA CYS A 164 39.78 27.93 26.40
C CYS A 164 40.27 26.69 27.18
N LEU A 165 39.59 26.29 28.26
CA LEU A 165 40.06 25.18 29.11
C LEU A 165 40.27 23.86 28.33
N PRO A 166 39.35 23.41 27.46
CA PRO A 166 39.57 22.15 26.76
C PRO A 166 40.64 22.25 25.65
N HIS A 167 40.80 23.38 24.95
CA HIS A 167 41.95 23.57 24.03
C HIS A 167 43.27 23.68 24.78
N GLN A 168 43.29 24.30 25.96
CA GLN A 168 44.48 24.30 26.83
C GLN A 168 44.91 22.88 27.16
N ARG A 169 43.96 21.97 27.46
CA ARG A 169 44.28 20.56 27.73
C ARG A 169 44.79 19.84 26.49
N GLN A 170 44.16 20.02 25.33
CA GLN A 170 44.63 19.41 24.09
C GLN A 170 46.05 19.88 23.73
N TRP A 171 46.31 21.19 23.82
CA TRP A 171 47.62 21.78 23.58
C TRP A 171 48.68 21.26 24.57
N SER A 172 48.33 21.17 25.87
CA SER A 172 49.22 20.57 26.87
C SER A 172 49.47 19.09 26.64
N ASN A 173 48.46 18.32 26.26
CA ASN A 173 48.58 16.88 25.95
C ASN A 173 49.38 16.64 24.66
N ALA A 174 49.41 17.59 23.73
CA ALA A 174 50.21 17.55 22.52
C ALA A 174 51.69 17.92 22.75
N GLY A 175 52.13 18.08 24.01
CA GLY A 175 53.51 18.44 24.34
C GLY A 175 53.82 19.93 24.22
N THR A 176 52.81 20.80 24.30
CA THR A 176 52.94 22.27 24.20
C THR A 176 53.70 22.74 22.95
N PRO A 177 53.26 22.35 21.73
CA PRO A 177 53.87 22.79 20.47
C PRO A 177 53.73 24.30 20.27
N ASP A 178 54.33 24.86 19.20
CA ASP A 178 54.13 26.27 18.87
C ASP A 178 52.63 26.60 18.85
N ARG A 179 52.27 27.58 19.68
CA ARG A 179 50.88 27.82 20.06
C ARG A 179 50.07 28.35 18.88
N GLU A 180 50.66 29.22 18.06
CA GLU A 180 49.96 29.87 16.96
C GLU A 180 49.78 28.92 15.79
N ALA A 181 50.83 28.17 15.43
CA ALA A 181 50.74 27.10 14.43
C ALA A 181 49.77 25.99 14.85
N TRP A 182 49.78 25.60 16.13
CA TRP A 182 48.84 24.62 16.65
C TRP A 182 47.40 25.15 16.65
N ALA A 183 47.18 26.40 17.03
CA ALA A 183 45.84 26.99 17.07
C ALA A 183 45.20 27.16 15.69
N LEU A 184 46.00 27.26 14.62
CA LEU A 184 45.52 27.29 13.23
C LEU A 184 44.98 25.95 12.74
N THR A 185 45.47 24.84 13.31
CA THR A 185 45.16 23.47 12.86
C THR A 185 44.29 22.69 13.85
N ALA A 186 44.17 23.17 15.10
CA ALA A 186 43.37 22.52 16.13
C ALA A 186 41.87 22.58 15.82
N ALA A 187 41.22 21.42 15.85
CA ALA A 187 39.77 21.31 15.64
C ALA A 187 38.97 22.15 16.66
N ALA A 188 37.87 22.76 16.21
CA ALA A 188 36.97 23.50 17.10
C ALA A 188 36.35 22.59 18.17
N ILE A 189 36.25 23.08 19.40
CA ILE A 189 35.50 22.38 20.44
C ILE A 189 34.07 22.90 20.43
N TYR A 190 33.22 22.26 19.66
CA TYR A 190 31.78 22.49 19.71
C TYR A 190 31.23 21.90 21.02
N THR A 191 31.20 22.67 22.10
CA THR A 191 30.79 22.16 23.41
C THR A 191 29.28 21.97 23.56
N SER A 192 28.47 22.70 22.78
CA SER A 192 27.02 22.67 22.91
C SER A 192 26.37 22.21 21.60
N VAL A 193 25.26 21.49 21.69
CA VAL A 193 24.50 20.93 20.55
C VAL A 193 23.63 22.00 19.88
N ASP A 194 23.47 23.14 20.53
CA ASP A 194 22.62 24.27 20.14
C ASP A 194 23.32 25.31 19.26
N VAL A 195 24.63 25.21 19.01
CA VAL A 195 25.34 26.11 18.10
C VAL A 195 26.25 25.31 17.17
N VAL A 196 26.12 25.57 15.86
CA VAL A 196 26.90 24.92 14.78
C VAL A 196 27.51 25.99 13.88
N PRO A 197 28.78 26.39 14.12
CA PRO A 197 29.56 27.23 13.21
C PRO A 197 29.68 26.62 11.81
N LEU A 198 29.55 27.47 10.78
CA LEU A 198 29.72 27.10 9.37
C LEU A 198 30.97 27.72 8.74
N THR A 199 31.73 28.52 9.50
CA THR A 199 32.88 29.32 9.02
C THR A 199 34.05 28.53 8.46
N ASP A 200 34.17 27.24 8.80
CA ASP A 200 35.25 26.37 8.28
C ASP A 200 34.85 25.60 7.01
N LEU A 201 33.61 25.73 6.55
CA LEU A 201 33.18 25.13 5.30
C LEU A 201 33.63 26.01 4.13
N ALA A 202 33.95 25.38 2.99
CA ALA A 202 34.14 26.11 1.74
C ALA A 202 32.87 26.94 1.41
N PRO A 203 32.98 28.14 0.82
CA PRO A 203 31.82 29.01 0.55
C PRO A 203 30.69 28.31 -0.21
N THR A 204 31.04 27.46 -1.18
CA THR A 204 30.08 26.62 -1.94
C THR A 204 29.34 25.64 -1.03
N VAL A 205 30.05 24.98 -0.12
CA VAL A 205 29.48 24.03 0.84
C VAL A 205 28.61 24.74 1.88
N VAL A 206 28.94 25.96 2.29
CA VAL A 206 28.05 26.78 3.14
C VAL A 206 26.69 26.96 2.46
N VAL A 207 26.68 27.40 1.20
CA VAL A 207 25.43 27.59 0.44
C VAL A 207 24.67 26.28 0.31
N GLN A 208 25.35 25.19 -0.04
CA GLN A 208 24.75 23.86 -0.17
C GLN A 208 24.15 23.33 1.15
N VAL A 209 24.85 23.51 2.27
CA VAL A 209 24.32 23.16 3.60
C VAL A 209 23.09 24.00 3.93
N LEU A 210 23.13 25.32 3.69
CA LEU A 210 22.01 26.22 3.97
C LEU A 210 20.78 25.92 3.09
N ARG A 211 20.96 25.64 1.80
CA ARG A 211 19.87 25.24 0.89
C ARG A 211 19.28 23.89 1.27
N GLY A 212 20.13 22.92 1.58
CA GLY A 212 19.69 21.62 2.09
C GLY A 212 18.94 21.74 3.41
N TYR A 213 19.40 22.61 4.31
CA TYR A 213 18.78 22.88 5.61
C TYR A 213 17.43 23.60 5.46
N GLU A 214 17.36 24.63 4.62
CA GLU A 214 16.14 25.36 4.26
C GLU A 214 15.07 24.40 3.73
N ALA A 215 15.44 23.54 2.77
CA ALA A 215 14.53 22.57 2.19
C ALA A 215 13.97 21.57 3.22
N GLN A 216 14.77 21.23 4.24
CA GLN A 216 14.30 20.38 5.35
C GLN A 216 13.33 21.10 6.27
N LEU A 217 13.58 22.36 6.60
CA LEU A 217 12.63 23.17 7.37
C LEU A 217 11.28 23.29 6.63
N ARG A 218 11.32 23.53 5.31
CA ARG A 218 10.11 23.66 4.48
C ARG A 218 9.36 22.35 4.26
N GLN A 219 10.04 21.20 4.28
CA GLN A 219 9.39 19.87 4.19
C GLN A 219 8.54 19.53 5.43
N GLY A 220 8.76 20.23 6.54
CA GLY A 220 8.09 19.98 7.81
C GLY A 220 8.72 18.82 8.59
N GLY A 221 8.68 18.93 9.91
CA GLY A 221 9.33 17.99 10.83
C GLY A 221 10.38 18.68 11.69
N ARG A 222 10.76 18.02 12.80
CA ARG A 222 11.71 18.60 13.76
C ARG A 222 13.15 18.28 13.35
N ILE A 223 13.96 19.31 13.15
CA ILE A 223 15.40 19.19 12.90
C ILE A 223 16.12 18.58 14.11
N SER A 224 17.13 17.74 13.86
CA SER A 224 18.06 17.24 14.89
C SER A 224 19.38 18.03 14.89
N PRO A 225 19.61 18.96 15.84
CA PRO A 225 20.83 19.78 15.84
C PRO A 225 22.10 18.95 16.04
N ALA A 226 22.02 17.84 16.78
CA ALA A 226 23.13 16.91 16.96
C ALA A 226 23.58 16.27 15.63
N GLN A 227 22.63 15.94 14.75
CA GLN A 227 22.96 15.36 13.44
C GLN A 227 23.43 16.42 12.44
N VAL A 228 22.86 17.63 12.47
CA VAL A 228 23.38 18.78 11.69
C VAL A 228 24.83 19.08 12.09
N LYS A 229 25.11 19.16 13.39
CA LYS A 229 26.45 19.33 13.94
C LYS A 229 27.42 18.24 13.49
N SER A 230 26.98 16.98 13.50
CA SER A 230 27.81 15.85 13.09
C SER A 230 28.10 15.88 11.58
N ALA A 231 27.13 16.30 10.77
CA ALA A 231 27.30 16.49 9.34
C ALA A 231 28.29 17.61 9.01
N VAL A 232 28.14 18.79 9.63
CA VAL A 232 29.06 19.93 9.43
C VAL A 232 30.48 19.57 9.86
N ARG A 233 30.66 18.93 11.02
CA ARG A 233 31.98 18.45 11.47
C ARG A 233 32.63 17.52 10.46
N TRP A 234 31.87 16.56 9.93
CA TRP A 234 32.39 15.63 8.94
C TRP A 234 32.87 16.36 7.67
N LEU A 235 32.10 17.35 7.19
CA LEU A 235 32.49 18.17 6.03
C LEU A 235 33.78 18.95 6.29
N CYS A 236 33.93 19.53 7.49
CA CYS A 236 35.18 20.20 7.89
C CYS A 236 36.35 19.22 7.97
N ASP A 237 36.18 18.09 8.67
CA ASP A 237 37.23 17.08 8.90
C ASP A 237 37.75 16.47 7.59
N HIS A 238 36.92 16.45 6.53
CA HIS A 238 37.27 15.90 5.22
C HIS A 238 37.54 16.97 4.16
N ALA A 239 37.56 18.26 4.55
CA ALA A 239 37.82 19.39 3.66
C ALA A 239 37.01 19.37 2.36
N VAL A 240 35.70 19.04 2.45
CA VAL A 240 34.83 18.95 1.28
C VAL A 240 34.62 20.33 0.63
N ASP A 241 34.78 20.38 -0.69
CA ASP A 241 34.61 21.56 -1.54
C ASP A 241 33.27 21.57 -2.30
N ASP A 242 32.69 20.39 -2.56
CA ASP A 242 31.35 20.20 -3.13
C ASP A 242 30.59 19.04 -2.46
N LEU A 243 29.54 19.37 -1.68
CA LEU A 243 28.67 18.39 -1.03
C LEU A 243 27.84 17.58 -2.03
N ALA A 244 27.48 18.14 -3.18
CA ALA A 244 26.69 17.44 -4.19
C ALA A 244 27.49 16.29 -4.83
N ALA A 245 28.81 16.45 -4.98
CA ALA A 245 29.73 15.47 -5.56
C ALA A 245 30.47 14.59 -4.52
N ALA A 246 30.44 14.94 -3.23
CA ALA A 246 31.22 14.26 -2.19
C ALA A 246 30.94 12.75 -2.03
N GLU A 247 31.99 11.95 -1.87
CA GLU A 247 31.87 10.52 -1.51
C GLU A 247 31.56 10.36 -0.02
N LEU A 248 30.31 9.97 0.31
CA LEU A 248 29.84 9.90 1.69
C LEU A 248 30.07 8.52 2.35
N PRO A 249 30.39 8.46 3.66
CA PRO A 249 30.68 7.20 4.37
C PRO A 249 29.42 6.33 4.51
N PRO A 250 29.53 5.01 4.83
CA PRO A 250 28.39 4.08 4.93
C PRO A 250 27.24 4.55 5.83
N LYS A 251 26.04 4.00 5.64
CA LYS A 251 24.84 4.37 6.43
C LYS A 251 25.05 4.02 7.92
N GLY A 252 24.76 4.94 8.84
CA GLY A 252 24.54 4.57 10.26
C GLY A 252 25.08 5.49 11.36
N ALA A 253 26.16 6.26 11.18
CA ALA A 253 26.76 7.00 12.32
C ALA A 253 26.78 8.54 12.20
N THR A 254 26.80 9.10 10.98
CA THR A 254 26.98 10.55 10.75
C THR A 254 26.30 11.06 9.49
N THR A 255 25.53 10.20 8.80
CA THR A 255 25.25 10.37 7.37
C THR A 255 23.83 10.82 7.04
N THR A 256 22.95 10.94 8.03
CA THR A 256 21.53 11.27 7.78
C THR A 256 21.39 12.60 7.08
N TYR A 257 21.91 13.69 7.64
CA TYR A 257 21.79 15.02 7.03
C TYR A 257 22.71 15.20 5.82
N LEU A 258 23.93 14.65 5.82
CA LEU A 258 24.82 14.66 4.65
C LEU A 258 24.13 14.08 3.40
N ARG A 259 23.59 12.85 3.51
CA ARG A 259 22.90 12.18 2.40
C ARG A 259 21.58 12.87 2.06
N LEU A 260 20.89 13.41 3.07
CA LEU A 260 19.63 14.11 2.86
C LEU A 260 19.86 15.40 2.07
N TRP A 261 20.86 16.20 2.43
CA TRP A 261 21.25 17.42 1.73
C TRP A 261 21.81 17.09 0.34
N GLN A 262 22.78 16.18 0.22
CA GLN A 262 23.32 15.74 -1.07
C GLN A 262 22.21 15.26 -2.03
N ARG A 263 21.19 14.54 -1.53
CA ARG A 263 20.04 14.13 -2.34
C ARG A 263 19.10 15.28 -2.69
N THR A 264 18.97 16.26 -1.81
CA THR A 264 18.02 17.38 -1.96
C THR A 264 18.57 18.46 -2.89
N LEU A 265 19.88 18.71 -2.85
CA LEU A 265 20.54 19.75 -3.63
C LEU A 265 20.23 19.65 -5.13
N PRO A 266 20.43 18.50 -5.80
CA PRO A 266 20.06 18.35 -7.20
C PRO A 266 18.56 18.55 -7.48
N LEU A 267 17.68 18.43 -6.48
CA LEU A 267 16.23 18.68 -6.64
C LEU A 267 15.89 20.17 -6.57
N LEU A 268 16.69 20.96 -5.85
CA LEU A 268 16.49 22.41 -5.73
C LEU A 268 16.97 23.16 -6.97
N GLU A 269 17.95 22.62 -7.69
CA GLU A 269 18.43 23.14 -9.00
C GLU A 269 17.63 22.59 -10.18
N ALA A 270 16.71 21.65 -9.95
CA ALA A 270 16.02 21.00 -11.04
C ALA A 270 14.80 21.78 -11.50
N ASP A 271 14.81 22.16 -12.78
CA ASP A 271 13.65 22.70 -13.47
C ASP A 271 12.74 21.55 -13.96
N PRO A 272 11.48 21.46 -13.49
CA PRO A 272 10.52 20.47 -13.94
C PRO A 272 10.29 20.46 -15.46
N ALA A 273 10.40 21.62 -16.13
CA ALA A 273 10.17 21.73 -17.56
C ALA A 273 11.25 21.01 -18.37
N THR A 274 12.51 21.09 -17.92
CA THR A 274 13.65 20.49 -18.61
C THR A 274 14.08 19.13 -18.06
N GLU A 275 13.55 18.66 -16.93
CA GLU A 275 13.96 17.39 -16.31
C GLU A 275 13.87 16.18 -17.25
N HIS A 276 12.90 16.17 -18.17
CA HIS A 276 12.75 15.10 -19.16
C HIS A 276 13.97 14.98 -20.10
N THR A 277 14.76 16.04 -20.29
CA THR A 277 15.95 16.06 -21.18
C THR A 277 17.19 15.41 -20.57
N ARG A 278 17.15 15.01 -19.29
CA ARG A 278 18.28 14.35 -18.62
C ARG A 278 18.34 12.88 -19.01
N THR A 279 19.54 12.30 -18.98
CA THR A 279 19.72 10.84 -19.12
C THR A 279 19.38 10.08 -17.84
N LEU A 280 19.32 10.76 -16.69
CA LEU A 280 18.71 10.23 -15.46
C LEU A 280 17.54 11.13 -15.07
N VAL A 281 16.35 10.77 -15.54
CA VAL A 281 15.11 11.53 -15.34
C VAL A 281 14.54 11.20 -13.97
N ARG A 282 14.46 12.18 -13.07
CA ARG A 282 13.94 12.00 -11.71
C ARG A 282 12.45 12.27 -11.72
N LEU A 283 11.65 11.23 -11.49
CA LEU A 283 10.20 11.29 -11.67
C LEU A 283 9.55 12.35 -10.77
N ARG A 284 9.99 12.47 -9.51
CA ARG A 284 9.44 13.46 -8.58
C ARG A 284 9.64 14.91 -9.03
N ILE A 285 10.71 15.20 -9.77
CA ILE A 285 10.95 16.53 -10.35
C ILE A 285 10.10 16.70 -11.61
N LEU A 286 10.15 15.69 -12.50
CA LEU A 286 9.38 15.69 -13.75
C LEU A 286 7.88 15.91 -13.50
N ASN A 287 7.34 15.33 -12.41
CA ASN A 287 5.99 15.62 -11.96
C ASN A 287 5.85 15.38 -10.43
N PRO A 288 5.46 16.39 -9.63
CA PRO A 288 5.33 16.29 -8.18
C PRO A 288 4.41 15.17 -7.66
N ARG A 289 3.49 14.64 -8.49
CA ARG A 289 2.59 13.54 -8.11
C ARG A 289 3.32 12.24 -7.78
N TYR A 290 4.54 12.07 -8.28
CA TYR A 290 5.33 10.88 -8.01
C TYR A 290 6.06 11.00 -6.66
N LYS A 291 5.86 9.99 -5.79
CA LYS A 291 6.51 9.94 -4.47
C LYS A 291 8.01 9.65 -4.54
N GLY A 292 8.52 9.23 -5.70
CA GLY A 292 9.93 8.90 -5.94
C GLY A 292 10.11 8.11 -7.24
N GLY A 293 11.34 7.67 -7.51
CA GLY A 293 11.71 6.92 -8.72
C GLY A 293 12.48 7.76 -9.74
N SER A 294 13.21 7.08 -10.62
CA SER A 294 13.96 7.68 -11.72
C SER A 294 14.03 6.75 -12.91
N VAL A 295 13.94 7.30 -14.12
CA VAL A 295 14.18 6.57 -15.37
C VAL A 295 15.63 6.76 -15.75
N ASP A 296 16.37 5.66 -15.92
CA ASP A 296 17.79 5.68 -16.26
C ASP A 296 17.95 5.38 -17.75
N LEU A 297 18.61 6.27 -18.45
CA LEU A 297 18.97 6.20 -19.87
C LEU A 297 20.48 6.40 -20.06
N ARG A 298 21.28 6.42 -18.98
CA ARG A 298 22.72 6.74 -19.06
C ARG A 298 23.53 5.74 -19.87
N ASP A 299 23.07 4.50 -20.00
CA ASP A 299 23.69 3.45 -20.83
C ASP A 299 23.05 3.29 -22.21
N VAL A 300 22.08 4.13 -22.55
CA VAL A 300 21.53 4.26 -23.91
C VAL A 300 22.49 5.12 -24.73
N HIS A 301 23.39 4.47 -25.48
CA HIS A 301 24.45 5.16 -26.23
C HIS A 301 23.96 5.78 -27.56
N ALA A 302 22.81 5.34 -28.08
CA ALA A 302 22.19 5.85 -29.29
C ALA A 302 21.40 7.15 -28.98
N PRO A 303 21.85 8.34 -29.43
CA PRO A 303 21.24 9.61 -29.01
C PRO A 303 19.79 9.77 -29.44
N TRP A 304 19.43 9.22 -30.60
CA TRP A 304 18.07 9.27 -31.12
C TRP A 304 17.09 8.46 -30.26
N VAL A 305 17.50 7.29 -29.73
CA VAL A 305 16.68 6.49 -28.81
C VAL A 305 16.44 7.26 -27.51
N THR A 306 17.49 7.88 -26.97
CA THR A 306 17.39 8.75 -25.79
C THR A 306 16.41 9.89 -26.03
N HIS A 307 16.53 10.60 -27.16
CA HIS A 307 15.62 11.68 -27.52
C HIS A 307 14.15 11.21 -27.57
N LEU A 308 13.85 10.14 -28.30
CA LEU A 308 12.48 9.62 -28.42
C LEU A 308 11.91 9.16 -27.07
N ALA A 309 12.72 8.47 -26.25
CA ALA A 309 12.32 8.05 -24.91
C ALA A 309 12.00 9.25 -24.01
N GLN A 310 12.81 10.32 -24.06
CA GLN A 310 12.60 11.53 -23.27
C GLN A 310 11.31 12.27 -23.66
N GLN A 311 11.03 12.39 -24.97
CA GLN A 311 9.77 12.97 -25.45
C GLN A 311 8.55 12.14 -25.00
N TYR A 312 8.66 10.81 -25.09
CA TYR A 312 7.57 9.94 -24.66
C TYR A 312 7.34 9.96 -23.14
N LEU A 313 8.42 10.04 -22.36
CA LEU A 313 8.34 10.21 -20.89
C LEU A 313 7.61 11.50 -20.51
N LEU A 314 7.89 12.61 -21.19
CA LEU A 314 7.21 13.88 -20.97
C LEU A 314 5.70 13.76 -21.24
N ARG A 315 5.32 13.16 -22.38
CA ARG A 315 3.91 12.88 -22.72
C ARG A 315 3.22 12.02 -21.68
N LEU A 316 3.82 10.90 -21.28
CA LEU A 316 3.24 10.00 -20.28
C LEU A 316 3.12 10.66 -18.90
N ALA A 317 4.11 11.46 -18.51
CA ALA A 317 4.07 12.20 -17.25
C ALA A 317 2.89 13.19 -17.24
N ALA A 318 2.70 13.93 -18.33
CA ALA A 318 1.57 14.85 -18.52
C ALA A 318 0.21 14.13 -18.53
N ALA A 319 0.14 12.96 -19.17
CA ALA A 319 -1.08 12.15 -19.29
C ALA A 319 -1.48 11.38 -18.02
N GLY A 320 -0.82 11.58 -16.88
CA GLY A 320 -1.22 10.91 -15.64
C GLY A 320 -0.76 9.44 -15.51
N ALA A 321 0.14 8.94 -16.38
CA ALA A 321 0.63 7.56 -16.31
C ALA A 321 1.32 7.19 -14.99
N SER A 322 1.38 5.90 -14.64
CA SER A 322 1.99 5.43 -13.38
C SER A 322 3.53 5.48 -13.44
N SER A 323 4.19 5.59 -12.28
CA SER A 323 5.67 5.56 -12.24
C SER A 323 6.24 4.26 -12.80
N ALA A 324 5.56 3.12 -12.59
CA ALA A 324 5.94 1.84 -13.19
C ALA A 324 5.96 1.91 -14.72
N ARG A 325 4.94 2.53 -15.33
CA ARG A 325 4.88 2.70 -16.79
C ARG A 325 6.06 3.51 -17.33
N LEU A 326 6.43 4.59 -16.65
CA LEU A 326 7.59 5.41 -17.03
C LEU A 326 8.91 4.63 -16.87
N MET A 327 9.05 3.81 -15.82
CA MET A 327 10.21 2.93 -15.66
C MET A 327 10.35 1.95 -16.82
N THR A 328 9.23 1.39 -17.32
CA THR A 328 9.24 0.47 -18.46
C THR A 328 9.77 1.13 -19.73
N VAL A 329 9.53 2.43 -19.95
CA VAL A 329 10.15 3.19 -21.07
C VAL A 329 11.67 3.15 -20.98
N GLY A 330 12.21 3.37 -19.78
CA GLY A 330 13.65 3.23 -19.54
C GLY A 330 14.16 1.83 -19.84
N TYR A 331 13.47 0.80 -19.33
CA TYR A 331 13.87 -0.58 -19.58
C TYR A 331 13.82 -0.96 -21.06
N ALA A 332 12.75 -0.61 -21.78
CA ALA A 332 12.62 -0.85 -23.21
C ALA A 332 13.76 -0.19 -24.00
N SER A 333 14.04 1.08 -23.69
CA SER A 333 15.12 1.85 -24.33
C SER A 333 16.51 1.25 -24.08
N ARG A 334 16.78 0.82 -22.84
CA ARG A 334 18.06 0.18 -22.46
C ARG A 334 18.24 -1.19 -23.10
N TRP A 335 17.19 -2.01 -23.14
CA TRP A 335 17.22 -3.31 -23.83
C TRP A 335 17.45 -3.14 -25.33
N PHE A 336 16.77 -2.18 -25.95
CA PHE A 336 16.98 -1.86 -27.35
C PHE A 336 18.40 -1.34 -27.60
N ALA A 337 18.91 -0.44 -26.76
CA ALA A 337 20.30 0.04 -26.85
C ALA A 337 21.34 -1.08 -26.71
N MET A 338 21.11 -2.05 -25.82
CA MET A 338 21.97 -3.23 -25.69
C MET A 338 22.00 -4.04 -26.99
N PHE A 339 20.86 -4.22 -27.65
CA PHE A 339 20.80 -4.84 -28.98
C PHE A 339 21.51 -4.01 -30.05
N LEU A 340 21.34 -2.68 -30.07
CA LEU A 340 21.95 -1.81 -31.08
C LEU A 340 23.48 -1.94 -31.10
N ARG A 341 24.13 -2.23 -29.96
CA ARG A 341 25.59 -2.50 -29.90
C ARG A 341 26.02 -3.71 -30.72
N THR A 342 25.10 -4.60 -31.07
CA THR A 342 25.37 -5.78 -31.92
C THR A 342 25.31 -5.46 -33.41
N LEU A 343 24.79 -4.29 -33.80
CA LEU A 343 24.72 -3.85 -35.19
C LEU A 343 26.00 -3.12 -35.63
N PRO A 344 26.31 -3.11 -36.94
CA PRO A 344 27.31 -2.22 -37.51
C PRO A 344 27.03 -0.75 -37.14
N GLY A 345 28.06 0.01 -36.79
CA GLY A 345 27.90 1.41 -36.34
C GLY A 345 27.19 1.56 -34.99
N GLU A 346 26.97 0.45 -34.27
CA GLU A 346 26.29 0.38 -32.98
C GLU A 346 24.86 0.98 -32.99
N GLY A 347 24.22 1.10 -34.16
CA GLY A 347 22.89 1.72 -34.29
C GLY A 347 22.81 3.18 -33.82
N ARG A 348 23.92 3.93 -33.88
CA ARG A 348 23.98 5.34 -33.45
C ARG A 348 23.14 6.26 -34.33
N ARG A 349 22.86 5.88 -35.57
CA ARG A 349 21.93 6.55 -36.46
C ARG A 349 20.70 5.66 -36.68
N PRO A 350 19.49 6.24 -36.72
CA PRO A 350 18.27 5.43 -36.88
C PRO A 350 18.23 4.74 -38.26
N GLY A 351 18.75 5.36 -39.32
CA GLY A 351 18.82 4.77 -40.66
C GLY A 351 19.69 3.51 -40.77
N ASP A 352 20.60 3.26 -39.82
CA ASP A 352 21.44 2.05 -39.81
C ASP A 352 20.66 0.81 -39.28
N VAL A 353 19.49 1.04 -38.67
CA VAL A 353 18.65 -0.03 -38.10
C VAL A 353 17.67 -0.53 -39.15
N GLY A 354 16.89 0.40 -39.72
CA GLY A 354 15.81 0.12 -40.66
C GLY A 354 14.82 -0.95 -40.18
N ARG A 355 14.00 -1.45 -41.10
CA ARG A 355 13.02 -2.51 -40.78
C ARG A 355 13.68 -3.84 -40.39
N ASP A 356 14.76 -4.23 -41.06
CA ASP A 356 15.46 -5.49 -40.81
C ASP A 356 16.11 -5.54 -39.42
N GLY A 357 16.65 -4.41 -38.96
CA GLY A 357 17.17 -4.27 -37.60
C GLY A 357 16.08 -4.39 -36.54
N MET A 358 14.87 -3.87 -36.81
CA MET A 358 13.72 -4.07 -35.91
C MET A 358 13.32 -5.54 -35.80
N LEU A 359 13.26 -6.27 -36.92
CA LEU A 359 12.98 -7.71 -36.90
C LEU A 359 14.10 -8.51 -36.20
N ALA A 360 15.36 -8.10 -36.39
CA ALA A 360 16.50 -8.69 -35.68
C ALA A 360 16.42 -8.43 -34.17
N TYR A 361 15.97 -7.25 -33.74
CA TYR A 361 15.74 -6.96 -32.32
C TYR A 361 14.71 -7.91 -31.69
N LEU A 362 13.58 -8.15 -32.37
CA LEU A 362 12.53 -9.04 -31.84
C LEU A 362 13.05 -10.48 -31.65
N ARG A 363 13.81 -10.99 -32.63
CA ARG A 363 14.47 -12.30 -32.52
C ARG A 363 15.49 -12.33 -31.38
N TRP A 364 16.29 -11.28 -31.26
CA TRP A 364 17.28 -11.13 -30.20
C TRP A 364 16.64 -11.10 -28.82
N LEU A 365 15.57 -10.34 -28.62
CA LEU A 365 14.86 -10.24 -27.34
C LEU A 365 14.17 -11.55 -26.97
N THR A 366 13.65 -12.29 -27.95
CA THR A 366 13.12 -13.65 -27.75
C THR A 366 14.20 -14.59 -27.21
N HIS A 367 15.44 -14.48 -27.69
CA HIS A 367 16.55 -15.27 -27.16
C HIS A 367 16.91 -14.85 -25.72
N ARG A 368 16.86 -13.55 -25.38
CA ARG A 368 17.05 -13.06 -24.00
C ARG A 368 15.96 -13.54 -23.03
N ALA A 369 14.75 -13.78 -23.52
CA ALA A 369 13.69 -14.43 -22.73
C ALA A 369 14.05 -15.89 -22.39
N ARG A 370 14.72 -16.62 -23.29
CA ARG A 370 15.25 -17.97 -23.00
C ARG A 370 16.41 -17.93 -22.01
N ASP A 371 17.37 -17.01 -22.21
CA ASP A 371 18.46 -16.80 -21.22
C ASP A 371 17.89 -16.46 -19.83
N THR A 372 16.74 -15.78 -19.75
CA THR A 372 16.05 -15.53 -18.47
C THR A 372 15.57 -16.83 -17.83
N SER A 373 14.94 -17.72 -18.59
CA SER A 373 14.52 -19.04 -18.10
C SER A 373 15.70 -19.86 -17.60
N ASP A 374 16.79 -19.91 -18.38
CA ASP A 374 18.01 -20.61 -18.00
C ASP A 374 18.62 -20.02 -16.72
N TYR A 375 18.70 -18.69 -16.63
CA TYR A 375 19.22 -18.00 -15.43
C TYR A 375 18.41 -18.33 -14.17
N GLN A 376 17.08 -18.47 -14.29
CA GLN A 376 16.20 -18.75 -13.16
C GLN A 376 16.26 -20.23 -12.71
N LEU A 377 16.64 -21.15 -13.59
CA LEU A 377 16.80 -22.58 -13.27
C LEU A 377 18.11 -22.90 -12.56
N LEU A 378 19.11 -22.02 -12.64
CA LEU A 378 20.44 -22.24 -12.08
C LEU A 378 20.56 -21.71 -10.64
N ASN A 379 21.28 -22.44 -9.79
CA ASN A 379 21.56 -22.03 -8.41
C ASN A 379 22.52 -20.82 -8.34
N ASP A 380 22.50 -20.08 -7.23
CA ASP A 380 23.32 -18.87 -7.05
C ASP A 380 24.83 -19.15 -7.19
N ASP A 381 25.29 -20.34 -6.78
CA ASP A 381 26.70 -20.75 -6.81
C ASP A 381 27.15 -21.39 -8.14
N ASP A 382 26.26 -21.52 -9.13
CA ASP A 382 26.58 -22.15 -10.42
C ASP A 382 27.38 -21.20 -11.32
N PRO A 383 28.59 -21.56 -11.77
CA PRO A 383 29.41 -20.69 -12.63
C PRO A 383 28.75 -20.40 -13.99
N VAL A 384 27.90 -21.29 -14.52
CA VAL A 384 27.15 -21.07 -15.76
C VAL A 384 26.16 -19.92 -15.58
N ARG A 385 25.62 -19.74 -14.38
CA ARG A 385 24.67 -18.66 -14.09
C ARG A 385 25.27 -17.28 -14.31
N GLN A 386 26.55 -17.09 -13.99
CA GLN A 386 27.26 -15.85 -14.26
C GLN A 386 27.40 -15.59 -15.77
N VAL A 387 27.71 -16.62 -16.55
CA VAL A 387 27.82 -16.52 -18.02
C VAL A 387 26.48 -16.15 -18.66
N VAL A 388 25.38 -16.75 -18.18
CA VAL A 388 24.03 -16.39 -18.66
C VAL A 388 23.66 -14.96 -18.23
N ALA A 389 24.04 -14.56 -17.02
CA ALA A 389 23.79 -13.20 -16.51
C ALA A 389 24.45 -12.11 -17.36
N GLU A 390 25.63 -12.35 -17.92
CA GLU A 390 26.34 -11.42 -18.81
C GLU A 390 25.59 -11.14 -20.12
N ARG A 391 24.71 -12.06 -20.55
CA ARG A 391 23.85 -11.87 -21.73
C ARG A 391 22.59 -11.04 -21.43
N LEU A 392 22.28 -10.82 -20.16
CA LEU A 392 21.12 -10.07 -19.70
C LEU A 392 21.49 -8.65 -19.28
N LEU A 393 20.54 -7.73 -19.32
CA LEU A 393 20.78 -6.32 -19.03
C LEU A 393 21.06 -6.11 -17.52
N PRO A 394 22.19 -5.55 -17.07
CA PRO A 394 22.49 -5.39 -15.65
C PRO A 394 21.52 -4.43 -14.93
N SER A 395 21.14 -4.79 -13.70
CA SER A 395 20.36 -3.91 -12.83
C SER A 395 21.25 -2.80 -12.26
N ARG A 396 20.75 -1.56 -12.28
CA ARG A 396 21.42 -0.40 -11.66
C ARG A 396 21.02 -0.19 -10.19
N ARG A 397 20.05 -0.96 -9.67
CA ARG A 397 19.44 -0.75 -8.35
C ARG A 397 19.46 -1.96 -7.41
N GLY A 398 19.87 -3.14 -7.88
CA GLY A 398 19.85 -4.37 -7.10
C GLY A 398 20.93 -5.35 -7.54
N ALA A 399 21.05 -6.46 -6.81
CA ALA A 399 21.91 -7.58 -7.19
C ALA A 399 21.27 -8.34 -8.37
N GLY A 400 22.07 -8.65 -9.40
CA GLY A 400 21.67 -9.45 -10.56
C GLY A 400 21.16 -8.68 -11.79
N PRO A 401 20.93 -9.38 -12.91
CA PRO A 401 20.45 -8.79 -14.15
C PRO A 401 18.93 -8.51 -14.12
N LEU A 402 18.48 -7.68 -15.05
CA LEU A 402 17.07 -7.50 -15.39
C LEU A 402 16.62 -8.68 -16.26
N LEU A 403 15.57 -9.35 -15.81
CA LEU A 403 15.00 -10.50 -16.49
C LEU A 403 13.95 -10.10 -17.54
N VAL A 404 13.86 -10.86 -18.63
CA VAL A 404 12.85 -10.78 -19.70
C VAL A 404 11.83 -11.92 -19.49
N THR A 405 11.01 -11.79 -18.44
CA THR A 405 9.88 -12.72 -18.24
C THR A 405 8.88 -12.59 -19.39
N PRO A 406 7.96 -13.56 -19.61
CA PRO A 406 6.99 -13.47 -20.70
C PRO A 406 6.20 -12.14 -20.69
N VAL A 407 5.76 -11.70 -19.51
CA VAL A 407 5.01 -10.43 -19.37
C VAL A 407 5.90 -9.24 -19.72
N ARG A 408 7.15 -9.26 -19.27
CA ARG A 408 8.11 -8.21 -19.62
C ARG A 408 8.48 -8.22 -21.10
N HIS A 409 8.53 -9.38 -21.75
CA HIS A 409 8.77 -9.49 -23.19
C HIS A 409 7.69 -8.70 -23.95
N TYR A 410 6.41 -8.96 -23.65
CA TYR A 410 5.29 -8.16 -24.16
C TYR A 410 5.44 -6.67 -23.85
N GLU A 411 5.66 -6.31 -22.58
CA GLU A 411 5.72 -4.92 -22.16
C GLU A 411 6.86 -4.15 -22.83
N LEU A 412 8.05 -4.75 -22.97
CA LEU A 412 9.22 -4.12 -23.57
C LEU A 412 8.98 -3.81 -25.05
N VAL A 413 8.45 -4.78 -25.81
CA VAL A 413 8.17 -4.59 -27.25
C VAL A 413 7.04 -3.60 -27.45
N LYS A 414 5.94 -3.72 -26.69
CA LYS A 414 4.82 -2.79 -26.76
C LYS A 414 5.23 -1.36 -26.44
N VAL A 415 6.02 -1.16 -25.37
CA VAL A 415 6.48 0.17 -24.99
C VAL A 415 7.47 0.73 -26.01
N LEU A 416 8.39 -0.09 -26.54
CA LEU A 416 9.28 0.36 -27.61
C LEU A 416 8.48 0.79 -28.85
N ARG A 417 7.46 0.02 -29.25
CA ARG A 417 6.55 0.39 -30.33
C ARG A 417 5.93 1.75 -30.07
N GLU A 418 5.38 2.00 -28.88
CA GLU A 418 4.77 3.29 -28.54
C GLU A 418 5.77 4.46 -28.55
N VAL A 419 7.01 4.23 -28.11
CA VAL A 419 8.09 5.23 -28.17
C VAL A 419 8.40 5.60 -29.63
N LEU A 420 8.55 4.59 -30.50
CA LEU A 420 8.82 4.79 -31.93
C LEU A 420 7.63 5.46 -32.63
N GLU A 421 6.40 5.05 -32.32
CA GLU A 421 5.17 5.63 -32.86
C GLU A 421 5.05 7.11 -32.49
N HIS A 422 5.30 7.45 -31.21
CA HIS A 422 5.30 8.84 -30.78
C HIS A 422 6.38 9.67 -31.49
N GLY A 423 7.52 9.04 -31.81
CA GLY A 423 8.64 9.61 -32.56
C GLY A 423 8.53 9.53 -34.08
N ARG A 424 7.42 9.05 -34.66
CA ARG A 424 7.33 8.69 -36.08
C ARG A 424 7.68 9.85 -37.01
N ALA A 425 7.17 11.04 -36.73
CA ALA A 425 7.47 12.23 -37.53
C ALA A 425 8.96 12.58 -37.50
N TRP A 426 9.56 12.59 -36.30
CA TRP A 426 10.99 12.84 -36.13
C TRP A 426 11.85 11.79 -36.84
N LEU A 427 11.46 10.52 -36.79
CA LEU A 427 12.15 9.44 -37.51
C LEU A 427 12.06 9.61 -39.03
N ALA A 428 10.92 10.05 -39.57
CA ALA A 428 10.76 10.34 -40.99
C ALA A 428 11.67 11.49 -41.44
N ASP A 429 11.72 12.58 -40.67
CA ASP A 429 12.60 13.73 -40.92
C ASP A 429 14.09 13.37 -40.87
N ASN A 430 14.45 12.29 -40.15
CA ASN A 430 15.80 11.77 -40.05
C ASN A 430 16.05 10.55 -40.96
N HIS A 431 15.28 10.42 -42.05
CA HIS A 431 15.42 9.36 -43.07
C HIS A 431 15.34 7.92 -42.52
N ALA A 432 14.51 7.70 -41.50
CA ALA A 432 14.36 6.41 -40.82
C ALA A 432 12.89 6.03 -40.60
N ALA A 433 12.02 6.34 -41.56
CA ALA A 433 10.58 6.04 -41.49
C ALA A 433 10.26 4.54 -41.39
N ASP A 434 11.18 3.68 -41.82
CA ASP A 434 11.10 2.23 -41.76
C ASP A 434 11.48 1.65 -40.38
N VAL A 435 11.98 2.47 -39.45
CA VAL A 435 12.21 2.11 -38.04
C VAL A 435 10.88 2.19 -37.27
N HIS A 436 10.09 1.14 -37.36
CA HIS A 436 8.83 1.01 -36.62
C HIS A 436 8.52 -0.45 -36.29
N LEU A 437 7.58 -0.61 -35.34
CA LEU A 437 6.97 -1.89 -34.99
C LEU A 437 5.47 -1.82 -35.29
N LEU A 438 4.99 -2.82 -36.01
CA LEU A 438 3.57 -3.05 -36.29
C LEU A 438 2.90 -3.71 -35.07
N GLU A 439 1.58 -3.66 -35.00
CA GLU A 439 0.84 -4.35 -33.92
C GLU A 439 1.13 -5.86 -33.93
N MET A 440 1.22 -6.45 -35.13
CA MET A 440 1.54 -7.88 -35.31
C MET A 440 2.98 -8.25 -34.93
N ASP A 441 3.87 -7.26 -34.76
CA ASP A 441 5.24 -7.50 -34.28
C ASP A 441 5.30 -7.59 -32.74
N VAL A 442 4.27 -7.09 -32.06
CA VAL A 442 4.17 -7.21 -30.60
C VAL A 442 3.86 -8.67 -30.30
N PRO A 443 4.68 -9.38 -29.51
CA PRO A 443 4.35 -10.75 -29.14
C PRO A 443 2.99 -10.75 -28.43
N PRO A 444 2.19 -11.83 -28.52
CA PRO A 444 0.95 -11.91 -27.77
C PRO A 444 1.24 -11.68 -26.29
N TYR A 445 0.31 -11.03 -25.60
CA TYR A 445 0.38 -11.00 -24.14
C TYR A 445 0.44 -12.46 -23.69
N PRO A 446 1.42 -12.87 -22.86
CA PRO A 446 1.52 -14.25 -22.45
C PRO A 446 0.24 -14.61 -21.70
N GLU A 447 -0.57 -15.42 -22.34
CA GLU A 447 -1.62 -16.15 -21.66
C GLU A 447 -0.89 -17.11 -20.71
N ARG A 448 -1.30 -17.11 -19.44
CA ARG A 448 -0.79 -18.11 -18.50
C ARG A 448 -1.11 -19.48 -19.08
N ASP A 449 -0.17 -20.42 -18.99
CA ASP A 449 -0.43 -21.82 -19.30
C ASP A 449 -1.59 -22.28 -18.40
N ASP A 450 -2.75 -22.30 -18.99
CA ASP A 450 -4.00 -22.67 -18.39
C ASP A 450 -4.39 -24.07 -18.81
N THR A 451 -3.55 -24.81 -19.53
CA THR A 451 -3.84 -26.18 -19.97
C THR A 451 -4.32 -27.04 -18.79
N ALA A 452 -3.68 -26.94 -17.63
CA ALA A 452 -4.14 -27.63 -16.43
C ALA A 452 -5.47 -27.09 -15.90
N SER A 453 -5.69 -25.78 -15.89
CA SER A 453 -6.95 -25.16 -15.43
C SER A 453 -8.11 -25.30 -16.41
N GLU A 454 -7.83 -25.44 -17.71
CA GLU A 454 -8.78 -25.69 -18.80
C GLU A 454 -9.14 -27.18 -18.84
N LEU A 455 -8.16 -28.08 -18.64
CA LEU A 455 -8.41 -29.52 -18.43
C LEU A 455 -9.18 -29.77 -17.13
N GLU A 456 -8.94 -28.96 -16.10
CA GLU A 456 -9.66 -28.98 -14.83
C GLU A 456 -10.98 -28.16 -14.85
N ASP A 457 -11.22 -27.41 -15.94
CA ASP A 457 -12.35 -26.51 -16.24
C ASP A 457 -12.69 -25.50 -15.12
N ARG A 458 -11.68 -24.78 -14.60
CA ARG A 458 -11.78 -23.83 -13.47
C ARG A 458 -11.33 -22.42 -13.88
N SER A 459 -11.71 -21.40 -13.11
CA SER A 459 -11.01 -20.11 -13.17
C SER A 459 -9.51 -20.32 -12.86
N GLN A 460 -8.62 -19.79 -13.71
CA GLN A 460 -7.16 -20.01 -13.74
C GLN A 460 -6.44 -19.96 -12.37
N ASP A 461 -6.96 -19.17 -11.44
CA ASP A 461 -6.37 -18.95 -10.11
C ASP A 461 -7.19 -19.57 -8.96
N ALA A 462 -8.30 -20.27 -9.22
CA ALA A 462 -9.09 -20.93 -8.19
C ALA A 462 -8.40 -22.23 -7.72
N LEU A 463 -8.44 -22.47 -6.41
CA LEU A 463 -7.93 -23.71 -5.82
C LEU A 463 -9.00 -24.81 -5.95
N PRO A 464 -8.59 -26.08 -6.16
CA PRO A 464 -9.52 -27.21 -6.06
C PRO A 464 -10.23 -27.23 -4.70
N GLU A 465 -11.50 -27.65 -4.65
CA GLU A 465 -12.27 -27.70 -3.40
C GLU A 465 -11.56 -28.52 -2.33
N GLN A 466 -11.01 -29.69 -2.69
CA GLN A 466 -10.25 -30.54 -1.77
C GLN A 466 -9.01 -29.84 -1.22
N VAL A 467 -8.30 -29.07 -2.04
CA VAL A 467 -7.14 -28.26 -1.58
C VAL A 467 -7.62 -27.17 -0.63
N PHE A 468 -8.67 -26.43 -1.00
CA PHE A 468 -9.22 -25.37 -0.16
C PHE A 468 -9.69 -25.90 1.20
N LEU A 469 -10.37 -27.05 1.24
CA LEU A 469 -10.82 -27.69 2.47
C LEU A 469 -9.65 -28.15 3.34
N GLN A 470 -8.59 -28.71 2.76
CA GLN A 470 -7.36 -29.04 3.51
C GLN A 470 -6.72 -27.80 4.13
N LEU A 471 -6.69 -26.67 3.40
CA LEU A 471 -6.14 -25.41 3.90
C LEU A 471 -7.01 -24.79 5.02
N MET A 472 -8.33 -24.96 4.93
CA MET A 472 -9.30 -24.48 5.94
C MET A 472 -9.43 -25.40 7.16
N ASP A 473 -8.88 -26.62 7.12
CA ASP A 473 -8.93 -27.55 8.24
C ASP A 473 -8.18 -26.97 9.45
N GLU A 474 -8.74 -27.16 10.64
CA GLU A 474 -8.17 -26.60 11.87
C GLU A 474 -6.76 -27.13 12.14
N ARG A 475 -6.45 -28.37 11.74
CA ARG A 475 -5.09 -28.93 11.90
C ARG A 475 -4.08 -28.16 11.07
N SER A 476 -4.47 -27.74 9.86
CA SER A 476 -3.64 -26.93 8.97
C SER A 476 -3.54 -25.49 9.48
N LEU A 477 -4.67 -24.86 9.84
CA LEU A 477 -4.69 -23.48 10.34
C LEU A 477 -3.93 -23.32 11.67
N ALA A 478 -3.88 -24.34 12.51
CA ALA A 478 -3.12 -24.34 13.76
C ALA A 478 -1.59 -24.28 13.56
N LEU A 479 -1.08 -24.61 12.37
CA LEU A 479 0.35 -24.47 12.01
C LEU A 479 0.74 -23.00 11.76
N LEU A 480 -0.23 -22.10 11.56
CA LEU A 480 0.05 -20.66 11.52
C LEU A 480 0.21 -20.13 12.95
N PRO A 481 1.21 -19.28 13.21
CA PRO A 481 1.35 -18.61 14.50
C PRO A 481 0.06 -17.87 14.89
N ALA A 482 -0.37 -18.08 16.13
CA ALA A 482 -1.59 -17.48 16.68
C ALA A 482 -1.57 -15.94 16.53
N GLY A 483 -2.77 -15.38 16.39
CA GLY A 483 -2.97 -13.94 16.20
C GLY A 483 -2.94 -13.51 14.74
N THR A 484 -2.26 -12.41 14.45
CA THR A 484 -2.38 -11.68 13.17
C THR A 484 -2.15 -12.55 11.92
N ARG A 485 -1.18 -13.47 11.93
CA ARG A 485 -0.87 -14.29 10.73
C ARG A 485 -2.00 -15.26 10.42
N ARG A 486 -2.40 -16.05 11.41
CA ARG A 486 -3.53 -16.99 11.32
C ARG A 486 -4.81 -16.27 10.92
N ASN A 487 -5.17 -15.21 11.66
CA ASN A 487 -6.42 -14.47 11.45
C ASN A 487 -6.48 -13.83 10.05
N TYR A 488 -5.35 -13.33 9.53
CA TYR A 488 -5.30 -12.76 8.19
C TYR A 488 -5.55 -13.81 7.10
N VAL A 489 -4.83 -14.94 7.16
CA VAL A 489 -4.94 -16.01 6.15
C VAL A 489 -6.34 -16.61 6.16
N GLU A 490 -6.85 -16.95 7.35
CA GLU A 490 -8.19 -17.50 7.52
C GLU A 490 -9.27 -16.54 7.00
N LEU A 491 -9.19 -15.24 7.35
CA LEU A 491 -10.15 -14.26 6.85
C LEU A 491 -10.06 -14.11 5.33
N ALA A 492 -8.85 -14.10 4.76
CA ALA A 492 -8.65 -13.97 3.32
C ALA A 492 -9.33 -15.08 2.52
N MET A 493 -9.33 -16.31 3.04
CA MET A 493 -10.01 -17.47 2.46
C MET A 493 -11.53 -17.37 2.55
N ARG A 494 -12.05 -16.75 3.62
CA ARG A 494 -13.49 -16.68 3.92
C ARG A 494 -14.26 -15.60 3.15
N VAL A 495 -13.65 -14.44 2.86
CA VAL A 495 -14.42 -13.25 2.40
C VAL A 495 -14.22 -12.84 0.93
N GLY A 496 -13.32 -13.51 0.20
CA GLY A 496 -13.10 -13.27 -1.23
C GLY A 496 -12.73 -11.83 -1.61
N ARG A 497 -12.18 -11.04 -0.67
CA ARG A 497 -11.76 -9.65 -0.92
C ARG A 497 -10.40 -9.61 -1.59
N ARG A 498 -10.08 -8.52 -2.31
CA ARG A 498 -8.75 -8.39 -2.93
C ARG A 498 -7.67 -8.29 -1.83
N PRO A 499 -6.44 -8.76 -2.08
CA PRO A 499 -5.35 -8.67 -1.09
C PRO A 499 -5.08 -7.23 -0.61
N TRP A 500 -5.21 -6.26 -1.52
CA TRP A 500 -5.10 -4.84 -1.16
C TRP A 500 -6.23 -4.39 -0.22
N GLU A 501 -7.48 -4.81 -0.47
CA GLU A 501 -8.64 -4.45 0.35
C GLU A 501 -8.50 -5.03 1.76
N LEU A 502 -8.08 -6.29 1.88
CA LEU A 502 -7.87 -6.96 3.17
C LEU A 502 -6.77 -6.34 4.02
N ARG A 503 -5.61 -6.03 3.42
CA ARG A 503 -4.49 -5.45 4.19
C ARG A 503 -4.73 -3.99 4.60
N HIS A 504 -5.70 -3.31 3.98
CA HIS A 504 -6.09 -1.93 4.33
C HIS A 504 -7.44 -1.89 5.05
N LEU A 505 -7.88 -3.02 5.59
CA LEU A 505 -9.09 -3.09 6.37
C LEU A 505 -8.92 -2.26 7.65
N GLU A 506 -9.82 -1.31 7.89
CA GLU A 506 -9.83 -0.49 9.11
C GLU A 506 -10.18 -1.37 10.33
N PHE A 507 -9.76 -0.97 11.53
CA PHE A 507 -10.01 -1.72 12.76
C PHE A 507 -11.51 -1.91 13.02
N ASP A 508 -12.32 -0.89 12.76
CA ASP A 508 -13.78 -0.89 12.92
C ASP A 508 -14.52 -1.36 11.66
N CYS A 509 -13.97 -2.34 10.95
CA CYS A 509 -14.55 -2.85 9.70
C CYS A 509 -15.81 -3.71 9.89
N LEU A 510 -16.06 -4.24 11.10
CA LEU A 510 -17.23 -5.06 11.40
C LEU A 510 -18.42 -4.16 11.78
N GLN A 511 -19.49 -4.21 10.99
CA GLN A 511 -20.71 -3.45 11.23
C GLN A 511 -21.90 -4.40 11.35
N TRP A 512 -22.81 -4.12 12.27
CA TRP A 512 -24.05 -4.90 12.44
C TRP A 512 -25.21 -4.13 11.85
N HIS A 513 -26.01 -4.78 11.00
CA HIS A 513 -27.17 -4.17 10.35
C HIS A 513 -28.42 -4.93 10.75
N GLY A 514 -29.41 -4.21 11.28
CA GLY A 514 -30.73 -4.74 11.54
C GLY A 514 -31.52 -4.82 10.24
N ILE A 515 -31.94 -6.02 9.87
CA ILE A 515 -32.80 -6.31 8.74
C ILE A 515 -34.12 -6.78 9.33
N ASP A 516 -35.18 -6.07 8.98
CA ASP A 516 -36.54 -6.44 9.33
C ASP A 516 -36.93 -7.58 8.38
N VAL A 517 -36.96 -8.80 8.91
CA VAL A 517 -37.41 -9.99 8.20
C VAL A 517 -38.88 -10.12 8.54
N GLU A 518 -39.72 -9.82 7.57
CA GLU A 518 -41.14 -10.13 7.67
C GLU A 518 -41.29 -11.63 7.51
N ASP A 519 -41.66 -12.29 8.60
CA ASP A 519 -41.97 -13.70 8.58
C ASP A 519 -43.29 -13.96 7.84
N PRO A 520 -43.47 -15.20 7.35
CA PRO A 520 -44.72 -15.80 6.95
C PRO A 520 -46.06 -15.21 7.42
N ASP A 521 -46.11 -14.91 8.72
CA ASP A 521 -47.29 -14.57 9.50
C ASP A 521 -47.47 -13.04 9.63
N GLY A 522 -46.68 -12.25 8.90
CA GLY A 522 -46.64 -10.79 8.98
C GLY A 522 -45.90 -10.29 10.23
N THR A 523 -45.31 -11.18 11.05
CA THR A 523 -44.48 -10.75 12.16
C THR A 523 -43.14 -10.26 11.63
N VAL A 524 -42.86 -8.97 11.85
CA VAL A 524 -41.56 -8.42 11.50
C VAL A 524 -40.56 -8.77 12.59
N ARG A 525 -39.71 -9.76 12.34
CA ARG A 525 -38.58 -10.07 13.21
C ARG A 525 -37.36 -9.31 12.75
N ARG A 526 -36.87 -8.42 13.61
CA ARG A 526 -35.59 -7.74 13.38
C ARG A 526 -34.43 -8.72 13.62
N ARG A 527 -33.75 -9.09 12.55
CA ARG A 527 -32.52 -9.88 12.57
C ARG A 527 -31.31 -8.97 12.42
N SER A 528 -30.27 -9.17 13.22
CA SER A 528 -29.01 -8.41 13.09
C SER A 528 -27.97 -9.28 12.39
N ASP A 529 -27.52 -8.86 11.21
CA ASP A 529 -26.50 -9.59 10.44
C ASP A 529 -25.18 -8.79 10.39
N PRO A 530 -24.02 -9.48 10.48
CA PRO A 530 -22.72 -8.83 10.40
C PRO A 530 -22.34 -8.51 8.95
N PHE A 531 -21.73 -7.34 8.75
CA PHE A 531 -21.20 -6.88 7.47
C PHE A 531 -19.75 -6.41 7.63
N LEU A 532 -18.94 -6.75 6.64
CA LEU A 532 -17.60 -6.21 6.44
C LEU A 532 -17.68 -4.91 5.66
N ALA A 533 -17.37 -3.79 6.30
CA ALA A 533 -17.16 -2.49 5.66
C ALA A 533 -15.71 -2.36 5.20
N TYR A 534 -15.49 -2.02 3.93
CA TYR A 534 -14.14 -1.91 3.37
C TYR A 534 -14.06 -0.87 2.25
N TRP A 535 -12.83 -0.42 1.95
CA TRP A 535 -12.56 0.55 0.88
C TRP A 535 -12.10 -0.15 -0.41
N MET A 536 -12.82 0.06 -1.51
CA MET A 536 -12.44 -0.45 -2.82
C MET A 536 -11.52 0.52 -3.54
N GLN A 537 -10.22 0.22 -3.58
CA GLN A 537 -9.22 1.11 -4.18
C GLN A 537 -9.41 1.35 -5.68
N LYS A 538 -9.86 0.33 -6.43
CA LYS A 538 -9.99 0.41 -7.90
C LYS A 538 -11.07 1.42 -8.34
N VAL A 539 -12.15 1.53 -7.56
CA VAL A 539 -13.30 2.40 -7.86
C VAL A 539 -13.48 3.54 -6.83
N ARG A 540 -12.60 3.61 -5.83
CA ARG A 540 -12.54 4.66 -4.80
C ARG A 540 -13.86 4.90 -4.06
N ARG A 541 -14.48 3.84 -3.54
CA ARG A 541 -15.71 3.94 -2.72
C ARG A 541 -15.71 2.93 -1.57
N ARG A 542 -16.43 3.26 -0.49
CA ARG A 542 -16.74 2.29 0.57
C ARG A 542 -17.79 1.29 0.08
N HIS A 543 -17.67 0.05 0.53
CA HIS A 543 -18.62 -1.01 0.23
C HIS A 543 -18.82 -1.90 1.45
N LYS A 544 -19.89 -2.69 1.42
CA LYS A 544 -20.24 -3.63 2.48
C LYS A 544 -20.37 -5.03 1.88
N LEU A 545 -19.82 -6.02 2.56
CA LEU A 545 -19.99 -7.43 2.23
C LEU A 545 -20.69 -8.09 3.41
N PRO A 546 -21.84 -8.76 3.24
CA PRO A 546 -22.42 -9.55 4.32
C PRO A 546 -21.49 -10.69 4.74
N LEU A 547 -21.42 -10.95 6.03
CA LEU A 547 -20.59 -11.99 6.63
C LEU A 547 -21.44 -13.10 7.24
N HIS A 548 -20.90 -14.31 7.28
CA HIS A 548 -21.41 -15.34 8.18
C HIS A 548 -20.95 -15.04 9.62
N PRO A 549 -21.71 -15.40 10.68
CA PRO A 549 -21.28 -15.20 12.07
C PRO A 549 -19.87 -15.71 12.36
N SER A 550 -19.50 -16.90 11.86
CA SER A 550 -18.14 -17.44 12.03
C SER A 550 -17.03 -16.56 11.42
N ASP A 551 -17.33 -15.81 10.35
CA ASP A 551 -16.35 -14.92 9.74
C ASP A 551 -16.17 -13.64 10.57
N SER A 552 -17.24 -13.19 11.23
CA SER A 552 -17.19 -12.09 12.18
C SER A 552 -16.35 -12.44 13.42
N GLU A 553 -16.38 -13.71 13.87
CA GLU A 553 -15.55 -14.19 14.98
C GLU A 553 -14.05 -14.10 14.68
N VAL A 554 -13.64 -14.33 13.42
CA VAL A 554 -12.23 -14.14 13.01
C VAL A 554 -11.79 -12.68 13.15
N ILE A 555 -12.67 -11.74 12.79
CA ILE A 555 -12.42 -10.30 12.94
C ILE A 555 -12.34 -9.92 14.42
N THR A 556 -13.31 -10.35 15.23
CA THR A 556 -13.34 -10.08 16.68
C THR A 556 -12.08 -10.64 17.35
N ARG A 557 -11.70 -11.89 17.04
CA ARG A 557 -10.48 -12.52 17.56
C ARG A 557 -9.22 -11.75 17.19
N GLN A 558 -9.18 -11.13 16.01
CA GLN A 558 -8.08 -10.26 15.62
C GLN A 558 -8.08 -8.91 16.37
N GLN A 559 -9.25 -8.31 16.55
CA GLN A 559 -9.38 -7.07 17.32
C GLN A 559 -8.93 -7.29 18.78
N ASP A 560 -9.34 -8.39 19.39
CA ASP A 560 -8.93 -8.76 20.75
C ASP A 560 -7.43 -9.04 20.86
N HIS A 561 -6.88 -9.76 19.88
CA HIS A 561 -5.44 -9.97 19.80
C HIS A 561 -4.66 -8.65 19.75
N LEU A 562 -5.13 -7.65 18.98
CA LEU A 562 -4.47 -6.33 18.94
C LEU A 562 -4.62 -5.57 20.26
N ARG A 563 -5.78 -5.60 20.91
CA ARG A 563 -5.98 -4.98 22.22
C ARG A 563 -5.00 -5.55 23.26
N HIS A 564 -4.75 -6.87 23.20
CA HIS A 564 -3.83 -7.56 24.10
C HIS A 564 -2.35 -7.29 23.79
N GLU A 565 -1.92 -7.51 22.54
CA GLU A 565 -0.49 -7.45 22.16
C GLU A 565 0.01 -6.02 21.89
N ALA A 566 -0.90 -5.09 21.58
CA ALA A 566 -0.57 -3.72 21.23
C ALA A 566 -1.42 -2.67 21.99
N PRO A 567 -1.47 -2.72 23.34
CA PRO A 567 -2.33 -1.84 24.15
C PRO A 567 -2.02 -0.35 23.95
N HIS A 568 -0.77 -0.02 23.60
CA HIS A 568 -0.33 1.34 23.27
C HIS A 568 -1.06 1.99 22.07
N LEU A 569 -1.73 1.21 21.22
CA LEU A 569 -2.54 1.70 20.11
C LEU A 569 -3.97 2.09 20.54
N PHE A 570 -4.35 1.82 21.79
CA PHE A 570 -5.70 2.00 22.30
C PHE A 570 -5.75 3.02 23.44
N HIS A 571 -6.92 3.59 23.64
CA HIS A 571 -7.29 4.31 24.86
C HIS A 571 -7.63 3.32 25.98
N GLU A 572 -7.77 3.81 27.21
CA GLU A 572 -8.12 2.97 28.37
C GLU A 572 -9.49 2.30 28.23
N ASP A 573 -10.40 2.89 27.45
CA ASP A 573 -11.71 2.35 27.12
C ASP A 573 -11.68 1.28 26.01
N GLY A 574 -10.49 0.92 25.52
CA GLY A 574 -10.29 -0.08 24.47
C GLY A 574 -10.56 0.40 23.04
N ARG A 575 -10.87 1.69 22.83
CA ARG A 575 -11.01 2.28 21.49
C ARG A 575 -9.65 2.59 20.86
N PRO A 576 -9.49 2.43 19.53
CA PRO A 576 -8.23 2.75 18.87
C PRO A 576 -7.94 4.25 18.96
N ARG A 577 -6.67 4.61 19.17
CA ARG A 577 -6.21 6.02 19.22
C ARG A 577 -6.29 6.75 17.88
N SER A 578 -6.44 6.01 16.79
CA SER A 578 -6.71 6.54 15.46
C SER A 578 -7.92 5.88 14.86
N THR A 579 -8.82 6.69 14.29
CA THR A 579 -9.97 6.23 13.51
C THR A 579 -9.57 5.57 12.18
N ARG A 580 -8.29 5.66 11.80
CA ARG A 580 -7.71 5.03 10.59
C ARG A 580 -6.79 3.86 10.94
N MET A 581 -6.79 3.41 12.18
CA MET A 581 -6.05 2.21 12.57
C MET A 581 -6.52 1.03 11.72
N LEU A 582 -5.59 0.20 11.26
CA LEU A 582 -5.90 -0.99 10.47
C LEU A 582 -6.16 -2.20 11.36
N LEU A 583 -6.95 -3.16 10.88
CA LEU A 583 -7.16 -4.47 11.52
C LEU A 583 -5.89 -5.34 11.46
N PHE A 584 -5.03 -5.12 10.47
CA PHE A 584 -3.77 -5.84 10.28
C PHE A 584 -2.58 -4.88 10.11
N PRO A 585 -2.24 -4.08 11.15
CA PRO A 585 -1.17 -3.11 11.07
C PRO A 585 0.20 -3.80 11.07
N THR A 586 1.20 -3.18 10.44
CA THR A 586 2.58 -3.67 10.54
C THR A 586 3.12 -3.51 11.96
N PRO A 587 3.88 -4.49 12.51
CA PRO A 587 4.46 -4.40 13.84
C PRO A 587 5.68 -3.47 13.87
N ARG A 588 6.12 -2.94 12.72
CA ARG A 588 7.25 -2.01 12.64
C ARG A 588 6.92 -0.72 13.40
N ARG A 589 7.48 -0.60 14.60
CA ARG A 589 7.40 0.59 15.47
C ARG A 589 8.26 1.71 14.90
N SER A 590 7.69 2.46 13.96
CA SER A 590 8.28 3.69 13.42
C SER A 590 7.42 4.89 13.81
N ARG A 591 8.00 6.10 13.84
CA ARG A 591 7.23 7.34 14.04
C ARG A 591 6.07 7.48 13.04
N ALA A 592 6.25 6.95 11.81
CA ALA A 592 5.24 6.99 10.75
C ALA A 592 4.13 5.94 10.89
N ASN A 593 4.23 5.03 11.87
CA ASN A 593 3.23 4.01 12.20
C ASN A 593 2.97 3.95 13.71
N ALA A 594 3.08 5.08 14.43
CA ALA A 594 2.86 5.12 15.86
C ALA A 594 1.41 4.80 16.26
N LEU A 595 0.47 4.93 15.32
CA LEU A 595 -0.97 4.74 15.51
C LEU A 595 -1.54 3.53 14.74
N GLY A 596 -0.69 2.66 14.18
CA GLY A 596 -1.17 1.44 13.49
C GLY A 596 -1.89 1.68 12.16
N GLU A 597 -1.63 2.79 11.48
CA GLU A 597 -2.30 3.16 10.21
C GLU A 597 -1.60 2.59 8.96
N ARG A 598 -0.52 1.82 9.12
CA ARG A 598 0.27 1.29 8.00
C ARG A 598 0.12 -0.23 7.89
N PRO A 599 -0.15 -0.75 6.67
CA PRO A 599 -0.22 -2.18 6.45
C PRO A 599 1.19 -2.80 6.44
N TYR A 600 1.25 -4.13 6.51
CA TYR A 600 2.44 -4.91 6.10
C TYR A 600 2.83 -4.63 4.65
N ASP A 601 4.04 -4.99 4.22
CA ASP A 601 4.41 -4.95 2.81
C ASP A 601 3.65 -6.01 1.99
N SER A 602 3.48 -5.81 0.68
CA SER A 602 2.82 -6.77 -0.22
C SER A 602 3.46 -8.15 -0.19
N GLY A 603 4.79 -8.23 -0.11
CA GLY A 603 5.51 -9.50 -0.11
C GLY A 603 5.36 -10.29 1.20
N THR A 604 4.95 -9.65 2.30
CA THR A 604 4.88 -10.30 3.61
C THR A 604 3.86 -11.43 3.65
N ILE A 605 2.73 -11.28 2.97
CA ILE A 605 1.69 -12.33 2.93
C ILE A 605 2.19 -13.55 2.15
N GLY A 606 2.89 -13.35 1.03
CA GLY A 606 3.50 -14.45 0.27
C GLY A 606 4.48 -15.25 1.13
N TYR A 607 5.31 -14.56 1.91
CA TYR A 607 6.21 -15.20 2.87
C TYR A 607 5.46 -16.02 3.95
N TRP A 608 4.35 -15.50 4.49
CA TRP A 608 3.54 -16.25 5.46
C TRP A 608 2.94 -17.52 4.87
N LEU A 609 2.41 -17.43 3.65
CA LEU A 609 1.83 -18.58 2.96
C LEU A 609 2.91 -19.63 2.66
N GLN A 610 4.05 -19.23 2.14
CA GLN A 610 5.16 -20.15 1.87
C GLN A 610 5.62 -20.88 3.15
N THR A 611 5.94 -20.13 4.20
CA THR A 611 6.39 -20.71 5.49
C THR A 611 5.34 -21.63 6.12
N TRP A 612 4.06 -21.39 5.86
CA TRP A 612 2.97 -22.23 6.34
C TRP A 612 2.86 -23.52 5.54
N LEU A 613 2.88 -23.43 4.21
CA LEU A 613 2.74 -24.57 3.30
C LEU A 613 3.96 -25.50 3.35
N ASP A 614 5.15 -25.00 3.69
CA ASP A 614 6.34 -25.84 3.90
C ASP A 614 6.19 -26.84 5.07
N GLN A 615 5.15 -26.71 5.90
CA GLN A 615 4.93 -27.56 7.08
C GLN A 615 4.04 -28.79 6.81
N PHE A 616 3.34 -28.86 5.67
CA PHE A 616 2.45 -29.98 5.38
C PHE A 616 2.25 -30.18 3.87
N ALA A 617 2.03 -31.44 3.48
CA ALA A 617 1.72 -31.75 2.09
C ALA A 617 0.24 -31.49 1.80
N VAL A 618 -0.03 -30.74 0.75
CA VAL A 618 -1.37 -30.52 0.19
C VAL A 618 -1.55 -31.46 -0.99
N THR A 619 -2.68 -32.15 -1.07
CA THR A 619 -2.99 -33.04 -2.21
C THR A 619 -4.19 -32.58 -3.01
N ASP A 620 -4.21 -32.86 -4.31
CA ASP A 620 -5.36 -32.64 -5.17
C ASP A 620 -6.43 -33.74 -5.01
N GLU A 621 -7.51 -33.67 -5.79
CA GLU A 621 -8.60 -34.65 -5.77
C GLU A 621 -8.20 -36.09 -6.16
N HIS A 622 -7.03 -36.28 -6.75
CA HIS A 622 -6.48 -37.57 -7.13
C HIS A 622 -5.45 -38.09 -6.12
N GLY A 623 -5.23 -37.35 -5.02
CA GLY A 623 -4.24 -37.69 -4.01
C GLY A 623 -2.80 -37.37 -4.42
N LYS A 624 -2.59 -36.64 -5.52
CA LYS A 624 -1.26 -36.24 -5.99
C LYS A 624 -0.82 -34.96 -5.25
N PRO A 625 0.50 -34.77 -4.99
CA PRO A 625 1.02 -33.52 -4.42
C PRO A 625 0.62 -32.30 -5.26
N PHE A 626 0.04 -31.30 -4.59
CA PHE A 626 -0.34 -30.03 -5.18
C PHE A 626 0.82 -29.03 -5.07
N ASP A 627 1.03 -28.23 -6.12
CA ASP A 627 2.09 -27.21 -6.15
C ASP A 627 1.78 -26.04 -5.19
N PRO A 628 2.58 -25.82 -4.12
CA PRO A 628 2.37 -24.72 -3.18
C PRO A 628 2.43 -23.33 -3.82
N ALA A 629 3.12 -23.15 -4.96
CA ALA A 629 3.21 -21.87 -5.64
C ALA A 629 1.85 -21.40 -6.20
N ARG A 630 0.89 -22.32 -6.39
CA ARG A 630 -0.50 -22.00 -6.78
C ARG A 630 -1.33 -21.46 -5.62
N VAL A 631 -0.87 -21.55 -4.37
CA VAL A 631 -1.54 -20.99 -3.19
C VAL A 631 -1.00 -19.60 -2.89
N PHE A 632 -1.67 -18.58 -3.42
CA PHE A 632 -1.28 -17.17 -3.25
C PHE A 632 -2.50 -16.28 -2.94
N PRO A 633 -2.32 -15.02 -2.47
CA PRO A 633 -3.43 -14.25 -1.90
C PRO A 633 -4.61 -13.99 -2.84
N TYR A 634 -4.38 -13.89 -4.16
CA TYR A 634 -5.47 -13.70 -5.12
C TYR A 634 -6.24 -15.00 -5.39
N ALA A 635 -5.60 -16.16 -5.24
CA ALA A 635 -6.23 -17.47 -5.44
C ALA A 635 -7.44 -17.67 -4.52
N PHE A 636 -7.38 -17.16 -3.28
CA PHE A 636 -8.51 -17.20 -2.35
C PHE A 636 -9.74 -16.44 -2.85
N ARG A 637 -9.55 -15.32 -3.55
CA ARG A 637 -10.66 -14.58 -4.18
C ARG A 637 -11.29 -15.37 -5.32
N HIS A 638 -10.47 -16.00 -6.16
CA HIS A 638 -10.98 -16.85 -7.25
C HIS A 638 -11.72 -18.07 -6.70
N THR A 639 -11.13 -18.74 -5.72
CA THR A 639 -11.73 -19.90 -5.04
C THR A 639 -13.06 -19.55 -4.38
N TYR A 640 -13.13 -18.41 -3.67
CA TYR A 640 -14.37 -17.91 -3.06
C TYR A 640 -15.51 -17.77 -4.07
N ALA A 641 -15.20 -17.26 -5.27
CA ALA A 641 -16.18 -17.04 -6.32
C ALA A 641 -16.56 -18.34 -7.03
N GLN A 642 -15.57 -19.18 -7.35
CA GLN A 642 -15.77 -20.47 -8.01
C GLN A 642 -16.64 -21.39 -7.18
N LEU A 643 -16.32 -21.59 -5.89
CA LEU A 643 -17.12 -22.44 -5.00
C LEU A 643 -18.58 -21.99 -4.87
N ARG A 644 -18.85 -20.68 -5.00
CA ARG A 644 -20.21 -20.14 -4.99
C ARG A 644 -20.94 -20.33 -6.31
N ALA A 645 -20.24 -20.18 -7.43
CA ALA A 645 -20.78 -20.51 -8.73
C ALA A 645 -21.11 -22.01 -8.83
N ASP A 646 -20.23 -22.88 -8.33
CA ASP A 646 -20.43 -24.34 -8.25
C ASP A 646 -21.62 -24.71 -7.36
N ALA A 647 -21.82 -23.96 -6.28
CA ALA A 647 -22.98 -24.06 -5.40
C ALA A 647 -24.26 -23.41 -5.98
N GLY A 648 -24.27 -23.04 -7.25
CA GLY A 648 -25.46 -22.52 -7.91
C GLY A 648 -25.93 -21.15 -7.43
N VAL A 649 -25.08 -20.36 -6.74
CA VAL A 649 -25.40 -18.96 -6.44
C VAL A 649 -25.70 -18.26 -7.78
N PRO A 650 -26.76 -17.43 -7.90
CA PRO A 650 -27.04 -16.72 -9.15
C PRO A 650 -25.95 -15.70 -9.54
N LEU A 651 -25.74 -15.50 -10.85
CA LEU A 651 -24.67 -14.65 -11.39
C LEU A 651 -24.71 -13.23 -10.84
N ASP A 652 -25.89 -12.67 -10.72
CA ASP A 652 -26.14 -11.30 -10.27
C ASP A 652 -25.91 -11.15 -8.76
N ILE A 653 -26.22 -12.19 -7.96
CA ILE A 653 -25.87 -12.26 -6.54
C ILE A 653 -24.36 -12.40 -6.36
N LEU A 654 -23.71 -13.28 -7.12
CA LEU A 654 -22.26 -13.43 -7.09
C LEU A 654 -21.55 -12.14 -7.53
N GLN A 655 -22.10 -11.41 -8.50
CA GLN A 655 -21.60 -10.11 -8.94
C GLN A 655 -21.62 -9.09 -7.80
N VAL A 656 -22.70 -9.04 -7.02
CA VAL A 656 -22.81 -8.18 -5.83
C VAL A 656 -21.79 -8.59 -4.77
N LEU A 657 -21.71 -9.88 -4.44
CA LEU A 657 -20.73 -10.40 -3.46
C LEU A 657 -19.31 -10.04 -3.88
N MET A 658 -18.97 -10.18 -5.17
CA MET A 658 -17.65 -9.87 -5.71
C MET A 658 -17.41 -8.38 -5.96
N ALA A 659 -18.44 -7.55 -5.84
CA ALA A 659 -18.45 -6.12 -6.14
C ALA A 659 -17.94 -5.81 -7.57
N HIS A 660 -18.38 -6.61 -8.55
CA HIS A 660 -18.09 -6.38 -9.97
C HIS A 660 -19.11 -5.43 -10.60
N GLN A 661 -18.64 -4.52 -11.45
CA GLN A 661 -19.50 -3.58 -12.19
C GLN A 661 -20.13 -4.24 -13.42
N ASP A 662 -19.36 -5.12 -14.07
CA ASP A 662 -19.73 -5.76 -15.32
C ASP A 662 -20.02 -7.26 -15.06
N PRO A 663 -21.19 -7.77 -15.47
CA PRO A 663 -21.52 -9.19 -15.40
C PRO A 663 -20.47 -10.10 -16.05
N SER A 664 -19.84 -9.67 -17.16
CA SER A 664 -18.83 -10.45 -17.87
C SER A 664 -17.62 -10.80 -16.99
N THR A 665 -17.27 -9.94 -16.04
CA THR A 665 -16.19 -10.18 -15.07
C THR A 665 -16.54 -11.30 -14.09
N THR A 666 -17.83 -11.49 -13.80
CA THR A 666 -18.34 -12.55 -12.93
C THR A 666 -18.62 -13.84 -13.70
N GLN A 667 -19.02 -13.75 -14.98
CA GLN A 667 -19.26 -14.91 -15.83
C GLN A 667 -18.04 -15.82 -15.98
N VAL A 668 -16.82 -15.28 -15.83
CA VAL A 668 -15.58 -16.07 -15.84
C VAL A 668 -15.56 -17.17 -14.76
N TYR A 669 -16.30 -17.02 -13.66
CA TYR A 669 -16.41 -18.05 -12.61
C TYR A 669 -17.48 -19.11 -12.92
N TYR A 670 -18.34 -18.92 -13.93
CA TYR A 670 -19.27 -19.95 -14.39
C TYR A 670 -18.65 -20.84 -15.47
N ARG A 671 -17.32 -20.80 -15.62
CA ARG A 671 -16.59 -21.84 -16.32
C ARG A 671 -16.83 -23.17 -15.57
N PRO A 672 -17.24 -24.25 -16.26
CA PRO A 672 -17.77 -25.44 -15.60
C PRO A 672 -16.75 -26.22 -14.75
N SER A 673 -16.44 -25.80 -13.51
CA SER A 673 -15.66 -26.68 -12.62
C SER A 673 -16.49 -27.91 -12.25
N HIS A 674 -15.94 -29.08 -12.57
CA HIS A 674 -16.57 -30.40 -12.54
C HIS A 674 -17.62 -30.70 -13.62
N PRO A 675 -17.20 -30.83 -14.90
CA PRO A 675 -18.04 -31.39 -15.96
C PRO A 675 -18.63 -32.72 -15.51
N ARG A 676 -17.84 -33.63 -14.92
CA ARG A 676 -18.35 -34.97 -14.58
C ARG A 676 -19.45 -35.04 -13.53
N ARG A 677 -19.51 -34.16 -12.52
CA ARG A 677 -20.57 -34.21 -11.48
C ARG A 677 -21.74 -33.30 -11.83
N VAL A 678 -21.47 -32.08 -12.29
CA VAL A 678 -22.54 -31.14 -12.68
C VAL A 678 -23.17 -31.55 -14.01
N GLU A 679 -22.41 -32.03 -15.00
CA GLU A 679 -22.98 -32.65 -16.20
C GLU A 679 -23.61 -33.99 -15.90
N ALA A 680 -23.10 -34.82 -14.97
CA ALA A 680 -23.84 -36.02 -14.58
C ALA A 680 -25.17 -35.66 -13.94
N VAL A 681 -25.21 -34.73 -12.99
CA VAL A 681 -26.47 -34.27 -12.37
C VAL A 681 -27.38 -33.61 -13.41
N ARG A 682 -26.86 -32.79 -14.33
CA ARG A 682 -27.64 -32.17 -15.41
C ARG A 682 -28.11 -33.18 -16.46
N ALA A 683 -27.31 -34.20 -16.78
CA ALA A 683 -27.67 -35.27 -17.70
C ALA A 683 -28.68 -36.24 -17.08
N ILE A 684 -28.58 -36.48 -15.77
CA ILE A 684 -29.62 -37.15 -14.99
C ILE A 684 -30.87 -36.26 -15.05
N ALA A 685 -30.80 -34.99 -14.62
CA ALA A 685 -31.93 -34.05 -14.59
C ALA A 685 -32.60 -33.86 -15.95
N ALA A 686 -31.86 -33.85 -17.06
CA ALA A 686 -32.41 -33.77 -18.41
C ALA A 686 -33.37 -34.95 -18.75
N LYS A 687 -33.21 -36.13 -18.13
CA LYS A 687 -34.14 -37.27 -18.26
C LYS A 687 -35.45 -37.06 -17.48
N TYR A 688 -35.44 -36.10 -16.56
CA TYR A 688 -36.51 -35.80 -15.62
C TYR A 688 -37.02 -34.35 -15.78
N GLN A 689 -36.74 -33.70 -16.90
CA GLN A 689 -37.35 -32.40 -17.20
C GLN A 689 -38.82 -32.56 -17.56
N PHE A 690 -39.63 -31.66 -17.05
CA PHE A 690 -41.06 -31.62 -17.34
C PHE A 690 -41.60 -30.20 -17.40
N ASP A 691 -42.72 -30.06 -18.11
CA ASP A 691 -43.50 -28.83 -18.15
C ASP A 691 -44.50 -28.74 -16.97
N LEU A 692 -45.26 -27.65 -16.92
CA LEU A 692 -46.28 -27.40 -15.91
C LEU A 692 -47.41 -28.44 -15.85
N THR A 693 -47.63 -29.23 -16.91
CA THR A 693 -48.65 -30.28 -16.92
C THR A 693 -48.14 -31.58 -16.29
N GLY A 694 -46.87 -31.63 -15.90
CA GLY A 694 -46.20 -32.86 -15.53
C GLY A 694 -45.87 -33.74 -16.74
N GLY A 695 -45.98 -33.23 -17.97
CA GLY A 695 -45.55 -33.92 -19.18
C GLY A 695 -44.02 -34.03 -19.20
N ARG A 696 -43.48 -35.26 -19.30
CA ARG A 696 -42.02 -35.45 -19.45
C ARG A 696 -41.58 -34.97 -20.83
N LEU A 697 -40.56 -34.13 -20.85
CA LEU A 697 -39.89 -33.72 -22.08
C LEU A 697 -38.96 -34.86 -22.51
N ARG A 698 -39.28 -35.53 -23.62
CA ARG A 698 -38.43 -36.61 -24.14
C ARG A 698 -37.16 -36.01 -24.74
N THR A 699 -36.02 -36.46 -24.25
CA THR A 699 -34.72 -36.30 -24.92
C THR A 699 -34.77 -37.05 -26.25
N ARG A 700 -34.48 -36.36 -27.36
CA ARG A 700 -34.27 -37.00 -28.67
C ARG A 700 -32.92 -37.74 -28.67
N THR A 701 -32.73 -38.62 -29.65
CA THR A 701 -31.63 -39.59 -29.69
C THR A 701 -30.23 -38.96 -29.68
N PRO A 702 -29.16 -39.70 -29.32
CA PRO A 702 -27.80 -39.18 -29.18
C PRO A 702 -27.22 -38.42 -30.39
N ASP A 703 -27.68 -38.70 -31.61
CA ASP A 703 -27.29 -37.95 -32.83
C ASP A 703 -27.96 -36.56 -32.94
N ASP A 704 -29.09 -36.34 -32.26
CA ASP A 704 -29.77 -35.03 -32.18
C ASP A 704 -29.12 -34.08 -31.15
N ASP A 705 -28.24 -34.62 -30.30
CA ASP A 705 -27.76 -34.03 -29.04
C ASP A 705 -26.68 -32.93 -29.23
N LEU A 706 -25.94 -32.94 -30.35
CA LEU A 706 -24.95 -31.87 -30.62
C LEU A 706 -25.64 -30.56 -31.06
N ALA A 707 -26.66 -30.65 -31.91
CA ALA A 707 -27.45 -29.50 -32.34
C ALA A 707 -28.28 -28.92 -31.18
N ASP A 708 -28.74 -29.78 -30.27
CA ASP A 708 -29.45 -29.37 -29.05
C ASP A 708 -28.52 -28.87 -27.95
N ARG A 709 -27.27 -29.31 -27.83
CA ARG A 709 -26.26 -28.64 -26.96
C ARG A 709 -25.92 -27.23 -27.45
N ILE A 710 -25.80 -27.05 -28.76
CA ILE A 710 -25.61 -25.73 -29.40
C ILE A 710 -26.87 -24.85 -29.21
N ARG A 711 -28.08 -25.45 -29.28
CA ARG A 711 -29.34 -24.78 -28.90
C ARG A 711 -29.46 -24.54 -27.39
N ALA A 712 -28.94 -25.39 -26.50
CA ALA A 712 -29.06 -25.26 -25.05
C ALA A 712 -28.23 -24.11 -24.50
N GLY A 713 -27.17 -23.70 -25.21
CA GLY A 713 -26.46 -22.44 -24.94
C GLY A 713 -27.22 -21.18 -25.38
N VAL A 714 -28.30 -21.31 -26.18
CA VAL A 714 -28.96 -20.18 -26.88
C VAL A 714 -30.52 -20.29 -26.88
N GLY A 715 -31.11 -21.27 -26.19
CA GLY A 715 -32.51 -21.69 -26.39
C GLY A 715 -33.34 -21.79 -25.11
N SER A 716 -32.75 -21.44 -23.97
CA SER A 716 -33.46 -21.27 -22.71
C SER A 716 -32.77 -20.25 -21.83
N VAL A 717 -33.52 -19.51 -21.03
CA VAL A 717 -33.02 -18.55 -20.04
C VAL A 717 -33.46 -18.99 -18.64
N PRO A 718 -32.61 -18.89 -17.61
CA PRO A 718 -33.02 -19.19 -16.24
C PRO A 718 -34.16 -18.28 -15.78
N VAL A 719 -35.14 -18.87 -15.08
CA VAL A 719 -36.27 -18.19 -14.44
C VAL A 719 -36.49 -18.77 -13.04
N PRO A 720 -37.29 -18.14 -12.16
CA PRO A 720 -37.48 -18.65 -10.81
C PRO A 720 -37.89 -20.13 -10.79
N ALA A 721 -37.08 -20.94 -10.10
CA ALA A 721 -37.26 -22.39 -9.94
C ALA A 721 -37.36 -23.19 -11.24
N GLY A 722 -36.77 -22.72 -12.35
CA GLY A 722 -36.79 -23.47 -13.60
C GLY A 722 -36.18 -22.73 -14.79
N ARG A 723 -36.64 -23.06 -16.00
CA ARG A 723 -36.15 -22.52 -17.27
C ARG A 723 -37.29 -22.04 -18.14
N CYS A 724 -37.03 -20.98 -18.91
CA CYS A 724 -37.95 -20.46 -19.92
C CYS A 724 -37.38 -20.72 -21.30
N HIS A 725 -38.19 -21.30 -22.19
CA HIS A 725 -37.83 -21.62 -23.58
C HIS A 725 -38.44 -20.66 -24.61
N GLU A 726 -39.08 -19.57 -24.17
CA GLU A 726 -39.67 -18.60 -25.09
C GLU A 726 -38.56 -17.76 -25.74
N MET A 727 -38.52 -17.77 -27.08
CA MET A 727 -37.35 -17.32 -27.83
C MET A 727 -37.13 -15.80 -27.78
N ASN A 728 -38.17 -14.98 -27.60
CA ASN A 728 -38.00 -13.55 -27.40
C ASN A 728 -37.42 -13.25 -26.02
N ASN A 729 -37.85 -13.96 -24.98
CA ASN A 729 -37.29 -13.85 -23.65
C ASN A 729 -35.84 -14.34 -23.60
N VAL A 730 -35.51 -15.41 -24.33
CA VAL A 730 -34.15 -15.92 -24.48
C VAL A 730 -33.26 -14.92 -25.23
N ARG A 731 -33.72 -14.36 -26.36
CA ARG A 731 -32.98 -13.33 -27.12
C ARG A 731 -32.70 -12.06 -26.33
N ALA A 732 -33.56 -11.75 -25.36
CA ALA A 732 -33.44 -10.60 -24.49
C ALA A 732 -32.79 -10.93 -23.14
N ASP A 733 -32.09 -12.07 -23.02
CA ASP A 733 -31.42 -12.52 -21.79
C ASP A 733 -32.32 -12.47 -20.53
N GLY A 734 -33.61 -12.80 -20.68
CA GLY A 734 -34.59 -12.87 -19.59
C GLY A 734 -35.38 -11.59 -19.38
N HIS A 735 -35.14 -10.56 -20.19
CA HIS A 735 -35.83 -9.27 -20.14
C HIS A 735 -36.98 -9.13 -21.15
N GLY A 736 -37.27 -10.17 -21.94
CA GLY A 736 -38.25 -10.13 -23.03
C GLY A 736 -39.64 -10.65 -22.67
N CYS A 737 -39.87 -11.13 -21.45
CA CYS A 737 -41.13 -11.72 -21.03
C CYS A 737 -42.26 -10.66 -20.91
N PRO A 738 -43.39 -10.82 -21.61
CA PRO A 738 -44.50 -9.86 -21.56
C PRO A 738 -45.34 -9.96 -20.27
N VAL A 739 -45.21 -11.05 -19.51
CA VAL A 739 -46.03 -11.38 -18.34
C VAL A 739 -45.17 -11.71 -17.10
N TYR A 740 -44.12 -10.92 -16.89
CA TYR A 740 -43.12 -11.06 -15.83
C TYR A 740 -43.70 -11.59 -14.50
N ASN A 741 -43.02 -12.56 -13.89
CA ASN A 741 -43.41 -13.28 -12.65
C ASN A 741 -44.60 -14.27 -12.73
N ARG A 742 -45.08 -14.66 -13.92
CA ARG A 742 -46.15 -15.68 -14.09
C ARG A 742 -45.68 -17.03 -14.64
N CYS A 743 -44.48 -17.48 -14.24
CA CYS A 743 -43.87 -18.70 -14.77
C CYS A 743 -44.71 -19.96 -14.55
N PHE A 744 -45.39 -20.06 -13.40
CA PHE A 744 -46.23 -21.20 -13.03
C PHE A 744 -47.54 -21.31 -13.81
N SER A 745 -47.80 -20.36 -14.72
CA SER A 745 -48.94 -20.39 -15.65
C SER A 745 -48.49 -20.34 -17.11
N CYS A 746 -47.19 -20.52 -17.37
CA CYS A 746 -46.57 -20.35 -18.69
C CYS A 746 -46.20 -21.69 -19.34
N THR A 747 -46.70 -21.96 -20.54
CA THR A 747 -46.40 -23.19 -21.29
C THR A 747 -44.93 -23.34 -21.72
N PHE A 748 -44.14 -22.26 -21.66
CA PHE A 748 -42.71 -22.29 -21.97
C PHE A 748 -41.82 -22.56 -20.74
N TYR A 749 -42.42 -22.70 -19.55
CA TYR A 749 -41.70 -22.98 -18.32
C TYR A 749 -41.46 -24.49 -18.16
N THR A 750 -40.24 -24.84 -17.78
CA THR A 750 -39.83 -26.21 -17.48
C THR A 750 -39.05 -26.24 -16.17
N THR A 751 -39.13 -27.37 -15.46
CA THR A 751 -38.40 -27.58 -14.21
C THR A 751 -37.96 -29.03 -14.07
N ASP A 752 -37.15 -29.30 -13.05
CA ASP A 752 -36.62 -30.61 -12.69
C ASP A 752 -36.19 -30.61 -11.20
N PHE A 753 -35.78 -31.78 -10.70
CA PHE A 753 -35.40 -31.96 -9.30
C PHE A 753 -34.20 -31.11 -8.84
N THR A 754 -33.40 -30.53 -9.75
CA THR A 754 -32.29 -29.65 -9.36
C THR A 754 -32.79 -28.32 -8.80
N HIS A 755 -34.00 -27.89 -9.17
CA HIS A 755 -34.66 -26.67 -8.69
C HIS A 755 -35.49 -26.90 -7.42
N LEU A 756 -35.44 -28.10 -6.82
CA LEU A 756 -36.31 -28.49 -5.70
C LEU A 756 -36.26 -27.51 -4.50
N PRO A 757 -35.11 -26.99 -4.04
CA PRO A 757 -35.16 -26.00 -2.96
C PRO A 757 -35.73 -24.65 -3.34
N GLU A 758 -35.56 -24.20 -4.58
CA GLU A 758 -36.16 -22.97 -5.08
C GLU A 758 -37.68 -23.12 -5.17
N LEU A 759 -38.17 -24.29 -5.62
CA LEU A 759 -39.59 -24.64 -5.58
C LEU A 759 -40.13 -24.60 -4.15
N ARG A 760 -39.43 -25.21 -3.18
CA ARG A 760 -39.84 -25.19 -1.76
C ARG A 760 -39.86 -23.78 -1.17
N GLN A 761 -38.86 -22.96 -1.51
CA GLN A 761 -38.80 -21.57 -1.06
C GLN A 761 -39.95 -20.73 -1.65
N LEU A 762 -40.21 -20.85 -2.95
CA LEU A 762 -41.31 -20.14 -3.61
C LEU A 762 -42.67 -20.59 -3.07
N ARG A 763 -42.83 -21.88 -2.80
CA ARG A 763 -44.02 -22.45 -2.15
C ARG A 763 -44.26 -21.82 -0.79
N SER A 764 -43.22 -21.76 0.05
CA SER A 764 -43.30 -21.12 1.37
C SER A 764 -43.74 -19.68 1.22
N GLY A 765 -43.00 -18.86 0.47
CA GLY A 765 -43.33 -17.43 0.31
C GLY A 765 -44.72 -17.16 -0.27
N LYS A 766 -45.23 -18.00 -1.17
CA LYS A 766 -46.61 -17.87 -1.67
C LYS A 766 -47.67 -18.29 -0.65
N ALA A 767 -47.43 -19.37 0.10
CA ALA A 767 -48.35 -19.81 1.16
C ALA A 767 -48.47 -18.75 2.28
N GLU A 768 -47.36 -18.12 2.59
CA GLU A 768 -47.25 -16.98 3.50
C GLU A 768 -48.06 -15.77 3.00
N GLN A 769 -47.83 -15.39 1.74
CA GLN A 769 -48.59 -14.32 1.08
C GLN A 769 -50.10 -14.60 1.06
N LEU A 770 -50.49 -15.85 0.79
CA LEU A 770 -51.90 -16.26 0.79
C LEU A 770 -52.51 -16.12 2.18
N ALA A 771 -51.83 -16.64 3.21
CA ALA A 771 -52.29 -16.56 4.59
C ALA A 771 -52.44 -15.11 5.06
N ALA A 772 -51.49 -14.23 4.73
CA ALA A 772 -51.55 -12.81 5.05
C ALA A 772 -52.74 -12.11 4.38
N LEU A 773 -52.98 -12.37 3.08
CA LEU A 773 -54.10 -11.78 2.35
C LEU A 773 -55.46 -12.31 2.85
N GLU A 774 -55.58 -13.62 3.10
CA GLU A 774 -56.79 -14.23 3.67
C GLU A 774 -57.11 -13.70 5.08
N SER A 775 -56.09 -13.38 5.87
CA SER A 775 -56.26 -12.73 7.19
C SER A 775 -56.73 -11.28 7.08
N ALA A 776 -56.22 -10.52 6.09
CA ALA A 776 -56.60 -9.13 5.85
C ALA A 776 -58.02 -8.98 5.27
N TYR A 777 -58.43 -9.92 4.39
CA TYR A 777 -59.76 -9.96 3.81
C TYR A 777 -60.77 -10.59 4.79
N GLY A 778 -61.72 -9.78 5.25
CA GLY A 778 -62.68 -10.19 6.28
C GLY A 778 -62.44 -9.55 7.67
N SER A 779 -61.26 -8.95 7.89
CA SER A 779 -60.96 -8.16 9.09
C SER A 779 -60.86 -6.66 8.80
N VAL A 780 -60.12 -6.26 7.76
CA VAL A 780 -59.82 -4.85 7.42
C VAL A 780 -60.31 -4.48 6.02
N LEU A 781 -60.40 -5.45 5.10
CA LEU A 781 -60.76 -5.23 3.70
C LEU A 781 -61.89 -6.17 3.24
N THR A 782 -62.74 -5.68 2.33
CA THR A 782 -63.71 -6.53 1.59
C THR A 782 -63.10 -6.89 0.24
N ALA A 783 -63.02 -8.18 -0.07
CA ALA A 783 -62.47 -8.63 -1.35
C ALA A 783 -63.44 -8.28 -2.50
N GLY A 784 -63.00 -7.42 -3.41
CA GLY A 784 -63.67 -7.21 -4.69
C GLY A 784 -63.40 -8.35 -5.68
N PRO A 785 -64.07 -8.37 -6.85
CA PRO A 785 -63.93 -9.43 -7.85
C PRO A 785 -62.48 -9.72 -8.28
N LEU A 786 -61.64 -8.67 -8.39
CA LEU A 786 -60.22 -8.79 -8.75
C LEU A 786 -59.37 -9.37 -7.62
N SER A 787 -59.66 -9.01 -6.36
CA SER A 787 -58.98 -9.56 -5.18
C SER A 787 -59.32 -11.03 -5.00
N ALA A 788 -60.59 -11.41 -5.18
CA ALA A 788 -61.03 -12.80 -5.15
C ALA A 788 -60.32 -13.63 -6.24
N ALA A 789 -60.20 -13.09 -7.46
CA ALA A 789 -59.47 -13.73 -8.54
C ALA A 789 -57.97 -13.88 -8.25
N ASN A 790 -57.33 -12.88 -7.62
CA ASN A 790 -55.91 -12.95 -7.25
C ASN A 790 -55.63 -13.97 -6.14
N LEU A 791 -56.49 -14.05 -5.13
CA LEU A 791 -56.40 -15.07 -4.07
C LEU A 791 -56.52 -16.48 -4.65
N GLU A 792 -57.48 -16.67 -5.54
CA GLU A 792 -57.71 -17.95 -6.20
C GLU A 792 -56.52 -18.34 -7.09
N LEU A 793 -55.98 -17.39 -7.85
CA LEU A 793 -54.76 -17.60 -8.63
C LEU A 793 -53.57 -17.97 -7.74
N LEU A 794 -53.42 -17.35 -6.57
CA LEU A 794 -52.33 -17.66 -5.64
C LEU A 794 -52.47 -19.07 -5.04
N ARG A 795 -53.70 -19.50 -4.71
CA ARG A 795 -53.99 -20.89 -4.29
C ARG A 795 -53.61 -21.89 -5.39
N GLN A 796 -54.00 -21.59 -6.63
CA GLN A 796 -53.68 -22.43 -7.78
C GLN A 796 -52.17 -22.51 -8.02
N GLU A 797 -51.45 -21.39 -7.91
CA GLU A 797 -49.98 -21.36 -8.03
C GLU A 797 -49.31 -22.17 -6.91
N ILE A 798 -49.79 -22.12 -5.66
CA ILE A 798 -49.27 -22.95 -4.56
C ILE A 798 -49.51 -24.44 -4.84
N GLN A 799 -50.73 -24.81 -5.23
CA GLN A 799 -51.07 -26.19 -5.58
C GLN A 799 -50.18 -26.71 -6.72
N GLN A 800 -49.98 -25.91 -7.76
CA GLN A 800 -49.09 -26.26 -8.86
C GLN A 800 -47.66 -26.49 -8.38
N ILE A 801 -47.13 -25.63 -7.50
CA ILE A 801 -45.78 -25.84 -6.97
C ILE A 801 -45.71 -27.09 -6.10
N ASP A 802 -46.72 -27.39 -5.27
CA ASP A 802 -46.79 -28.62 -4.48
C ASP A 802 -46.78 -29.88 -5.39
N GLU A 803 -47.48 -29.84 -6.52
CA GLU A 803 -47.46 -30.90 -7.55
C GLU A 803 -46.06 -31.06 -8.19
N LEU A 804 -45.39 -29.95 -8.54
CA LEU A 804 -44.03 -29.97 -9.10
C LEU A 804 -43.00 -30.48 -8.08
N VAL A 805 -43.14 -30.12 -6.79
CA VAL A 805 -42.30 -30.59 -5.69
C VAL A 805 -42.46 -32.08 -5.48
N GLY A 806 -43.70 -32.58 -5.36
CA GLY A 806 -43.97 -34.01 -5.18
C GLY A 806 -43.43 -34.85 -6.35
N LYS A 807 -43.47 -34.30 -7.56
CA LYS A 807 -42.87 -34.94 -8.73
C LYS A 807 -41.35 -34.97 -8.68
N CYS A 808 -40.69 -33.87 -8.32
CA CYS A 808 -39.24 -33.82 -8.12
C CYS A 808 -38.79 -34.84 -7.06
N GLU A 809 -39.53 -34.99 -5.96
CA GLU A 809 -39.24 -35.96 -4.90
C GLU A 809 -39.41 -37.41 -5.38
N THR A 810 -40.45 -37.68 -6.16
CA THR A 810 -40.67 -38.98 -6.81
C THR A 810 -39.53 -39.30 -7.79
N ASP A 811 -39.09 -38.31 -8.56
CA ASP A 811 -38.01 -38.45 -9.53
C ASP A 811 -36.67 -38.74 -8.84
N ILE A 812 -36.33 -38.04 -7.74
CA ILE A 812 -35.17 -38.36 -6.89
C ILE A 812 -35.25 -39.79 -6.33
N GLY A 813 -36.44 -40.20 -5.88
CA GLY A 813 -36.67 -41.56 -5.36
C GLY A 813 -36.51 -42.67 -6.41
N SER A 814 -36.64 -42.32 -7.70
CA SER A 814 -36.52 -43.25 -8.83
C SER A 814 -35.10 -43.39 -9.38
N LEU A 815 -34.14 -42.62 -8.87
CA LEU A 815 -32.74 -42.66 -9.29
C LEU A 815 -32.06 -43.97 -8.87
N THR A 816 -31.10 -44.43 -9.67
CA THR A 816 -30.23 -45.54 -9.27
C THR A 816 -29.39 -45.15 -8.02
N PRO A 817 -28.86 -46.12 -7.24
CA PRO A 817 -28.06 -45.80 -6.06
C PRO A 817 -26.85 -44.89 -6.35
N GLU A 818 -26.22 -45.05 -7.51
CA GLU A 818 -25.07 -44.24 -7.95
C GLU A 818 -25.49 -42.82 -8.37
N GLU A 819 -26.56 -42.69 -9.14
CA GLU A 819 -27.15 -41.39 -9.51
C GLU A 819 -27.64 -40.63 -8.27
N ARG A 820 -28.29 -41.34 -7.34
CA ARG A 820 -28.76 -40.78 -6.07
C ARG A 820 -27.63 -40.25 -5.21
N THR A 821 -26.56 -41.02 -5.02
CA THR A 821 -25.37 -40.58 -4.26
C THR A 821 -24.75 -39.33 -4.89
N THR A 822 -24.70 -39.28 -6.23
CA THR A 822 -24.16 -38.14 -6.98
C THR A 822 -25.02 -36.89 -6.81
N VAL A 823 -26.35 -37.03 -6.91
CA VAL A 823 -27.32 -35.95 -6.74
C VAL A 823 -27.34 -35.46 -5.28
N GLU A 824 -27.40 -36.36 -4.30
CA GLU A 824 -27.40 -36.01 -2.87
C GLU A 824 -26.10 -35.32 -2.45
N SER A 825 -24.94 -35.77 -2.95
CA SER A 825 -23.67 -35.09 -2.72
C SER A 825 -23.66 -33.66 -3.29
N TRP A 826 -24.21 -33.46 -4.49
CA TRP A 826 -24.31 -32.14 -5.10
C TRP A 826 -25.26 -31.22 -4.34
N LEU A 827 -26.45 -31.73 -3.96
CA LEU A 827 -27.42 -31.01 -3.13
C LEU A 827 -26.80 -30.62 -1.78
N HIS A 828 -26.06 -31.52 -1.14
CA HIS A 828 -25.39 -31.25 0.14
C HIS A 828 -24.32 -30.15 0.02
N THR A 829 -23.48 -30.19 -1.02
CA THR A 829 -22.48 -29.14 -1.28
C THR A 829 -23.17 -27.80 -1.53
N ARG A 830 -24.25 -27.80 -2.32
CA ARG A 830 -25.07 -26.61 -2.59
C ARG A 830 -25.63 -26.01 -1.30
N ASP A 831 -26.26 -26.82 -0.47
CA ASP A 831 -26.88 -26.38 0.78
C ASP A 831 -25.84 -25.89 1.80
N ARG A 832 -24.64 -26.52 1.85
CA ARG A 832 -23.51 -26.08 2.70
C ARG A 832 -22.99 -24.70 2.33
N PHE A 833 -22.95 -24.34 1.04
CA PHE A 833 -22.46 -23.04 0.61
C PHE A 833 -23.55 -21.96 0.61
N LEU A 834 -24.81 -22.31 0.37
CA LEU A 834 -25.95 -21.38 0.45
C LEU A 834 -26.28 -21.00 1.90
N THR A 835 -26.13 -21.91 2.88
CA THR A 835 -26.33 -21.62 4.32
C THR A 835 -25.33 -20.62 4.90
N VAL A 836 -24.17 -20.45 4.26
CA VAL A 836 -23.10 -19.52 4.69
C VAL A 836 -23.35 -18.10 4.17
N ILE A 837 -24.27 -17.91 3.23
CA ILE A 837 -24.59 -16.60 2.63
C ILE A 837 -25.94 -16.15 3.18
N PRO A 838 -26.04 -14.98 3.85
CA PRO A 838 -27.33 -14.41 4.20
C PRO A 838 -27.96 -13.82 2.93
N ILE A 839 -28.49 -14.67 2.04
CA ILE A 839 -29.07 -14.29 0.75
C ILE A 839 -30.18 -13.27 0.94
N ALA A 840 -31.01 -13.44 1.98
CA ALA A 840 -32.03 -12.48 2.38
C ALA A 840 -31.44 -11.08 2.64
N ALA A 841 -30.26 -10.99 3.27
CA ALA A 841 -29.58 -9.72 3.51
C ALA A 841 -29.00 -9.10 2.23
N VAL A 842 -28.51 -9.93 1.30
CA VAL A 842 -28.03 -9.47 -0.03
C VAL A 842 -29.20 -8.90 -0.84
N LEU A 843 -30.35 -9.58 -0.83
CA LEU A 843 -31.57 -9.17 -1.53
C LEU A 843 -32.22 -7.93 -0.90
N ALA A 844 -32.32 -7.87 0.43
CA ALA A 844 -32.83 -6.70 1.16
C ALA A 844 -31.94 -5.46 0.94
N GLY A 845 -30.60 -5.64 0.92
CA GLY A 845 -29.65 -4.58 0.61
C GLY A 845 -29.81 -4.03 -0.82
N ARG A 846 -30.28 -4.84 -1.77
CA ARG A 846 -30.61 -4.41 -3.14
C ARG A 846 -31.83 -3.48 -3.17
N GLN A 847 -32.88 -3.79 -2.40
CA GLN A 847 -34.07 -2.95 -2.29
C GLN A 847 -33.79 -1.57 -1.65
N SER A 848 -32.76 -1.47 -0.81
CA SER A 848 -32.32 -0.18 -0.24
C SER A 848 -31.34 0.61 -1.10
N LEU A 849 -30.78 0.02 -2.17
CA LEU A 849 -29.82 0.69 -3.05
C LEU A 849 -30.51 1.42 -4.23
N ASP A 850 -31.76 1.07 -4.53
CA ASP A 850 -32.59 1.69 -5.58
C ASP A 850 -33.66 2.66 -5.05
N GLN A 851 -33.57 3.09 -3.77
CA GLN A 851 -34.35 4.28 -3.38
C GLN A 851 -33.62 5.53 -3.88
N PRO A 852 -34.18 6.29 -4.85
CA PRO A 852 -33.75 7.65 -5.03
C PRO A 852 -33.90 8.38 -3.69
N ILE A 853 -32.84 9.08 -3.30
CA ILE A 853 -32.89 10.04 -2.20
C ILE A 853 -33.94 11.08 -2.60
N VAL A 854 -35.17 10.91 -2.12
CA VAL A 854 -36.15 11.98 -2.07
C VAL A 854 -35.70 12.86 -0.91
N ASP A 855 -35.11 14.01 -1.24
CA ASP A 855 -34.86 15.07 -0.27
C ASP A 855 -36.21 15.66 0.19
N PRO A 856 -36.30 16.17 1.43
CA PRO A 856 -37.53 16.28 2.20
C PRO A 856 -38.45 17.41 1.72
N ILE A 857 -39.75 17.08 1.69
CA ILE A 857 -40.94 17.90 1.92
C ILE A 857 -40.68 19.42 2.03
N LEU A 858 -41.12 20.18 1.02
CA LEU A 858 -41.71 21.50 1.22
C LEU A 858 -43.23 21.34 1.22
N THR A 859 -43.80 21.24 2.41
CA THR A 859 -45.21 21.55 2.66
C THR A 859 -45.36 23.06 2.66
N GLU A 860 -45.83 23.64 1.57
CA GLU A 860 -46.64 24.85 1.68
C GLU A 860 -48.06 24.41 1.99
N ARG A 861 -48.51 24.72 3.21
CA ARG A 861 -49.92 24.63 3.61
C ARG A 861 -50.71 25.65 2.78
N THR A 862 -51.64 25.13 1.99
CA THR A 862 -53.00 25.61 1.72
C THR A 862 -53.32 27.09 1.96
N THR A 863 -53.84 27.72 0.91
CA THR A 863 -54.74 28.89 1.00
C THR A 863 -55.81 28.68 2.09
N GLY A 864 -55.89 29.59 3.06
CA GLY A 864 -56.93 29.63 4.11
C GLY A 864 -56.35 29.78 5.50
#